data_AF-A0A834J2I3-F1
#
_entry.id   AF-A0A834J2I3-F1
#
_cell.length_a   1.000
_cell.length_b   1.000
_cell.length_c   1.000
_cell.angle_alpha   90.00
_cell.angle_beta   90.00
_cell.angle_gamma   90.00
#
_symmetry.space_group_name_H-M   'P 1'
#
loop_
_entity.id
_entity.type
_entity.pdbx_description
1 polymer ?
#
loop_
_entity_poly.entity_id
_entity_poly.type
_entity_poly.pdbx_seq_one_letter_code
_entity_poly.pdbx_strand_id
1 'polypeptide(L)'
;MEVLIHEASDKREIIDGNGSSSIYMTHNGTLNGNKMTMMNDKQQEEDDLNASYATQINEANTVDIIFENISYSVSLGFRKGRKEILHGINGRLQAKQLIALMGPSGAGKSTLLDVLSGFRETGVDGVIYVNGRIRQLNSFRRCIAYITQDNRLESLLTVIESMRVAADLKLPINTPKYQKETIIEDILTTLGLYEHLNTRAGRLSGGQKKRLSIALELVNNPTVMFLDEPTTGLDSSSCMQVVNLLKLLARQGRTIICTIHQPSASLFQIFDQIYVLAQGNCLFQGSTKKLIPYLESMKLPCPIYHNPADYVIELACGEYGEEQLKTLINGSDNGRKVQWFENPQALKDAKALRALHPLKKQKKVDSISGSQATPLSYQISVLLKKGFLICKRDQTLTHLRIVVNIMLGLMLGLVFIQSGEDGARVLDNYNLLFAILIHHMMTTMMLTIVTFPMQMDILVKEHFNRWYSLKSFYTAITIIDVPISIICCILFSVIIYFMSSQPLEVSRFFMFFTISLLVTFIAQGTGLMIGAALNIVNGTFVGPALSVPLMMFAGFGVSLRDLPNYLKWGSYVSYLRYGLEGYVSAIYGMDRATLPCRGNKETTYCHYRYPNKFLSDIAMRGDQFWNDIIALSIILLITRCCAYFLLKWKIVSLR
;
A
#
# COMPACT_ATOMS: atom_id res chain seq x y z
N MET A 1 -25.73 23.61 5.54
CA MET A 1 -27.06 23.69 4.93
C MET A 1 -27.17 22.46 4.05
N GLU A 2 -27.72 21.33 4.46
CA GLU A 2 -28.60 20.98 5.58
C GLU A 2 -28.09 19.72 6.29
N VAL A 3 -28.48 19.62 7.56
CA VAL A 3 -28.20 18.59 8.54
C VAL A 3 -29.57 18.29 9.17
N LEU A 4 -29.83 17.00 9.46
CA LEU A 4 -30.95 16.44 10.23
C LEU A 4 -32.31 16.34 9.54
N ILE A 5 -32.88 15.13 9.57
CA ILE A 5 -34.11 14.76 10.31
C ILE A 5 -34.45 13.31 9.89
N HIS A 6 -34.43 12.37 10.83
CA HIS A 6 -35.46 11.33 10.96
C HIS A 6 -35.17 10.47 12.20
N GLU A 7 -35.79 10.86 13.31
CA GLU A 7 -36.19 9.93 14.37
C GLU A 7 -37.46 10.47 15.05
N ALA A 8 -38.31 9.52 15.48
CA ALA A 8 -39.53 9.66 16.28
C ALA A 8 -40.85 10.02 15.57
N SER A 9 -41.69 9.01 15.32
CA SER A 9 -43.00 8.84 15.98
C SER A 9 -43.63 7.53 15.50
N ASP A 10 -43.90 6.60 16.42
CA ASP A 10 -45.28 6.18 16.67
C ASP A 10 -45.36 5.24 17.88
N LYS A 11 -46.07 5.73 18.89
CA LYS A 11 -46.58 4.99 20.04
C LYS A 11 -48.11 5.01 19.94
N ARG A 12 -48.73 3.82 20.04
CA ARG A 12 -49.80 3.44 20.98
C ARG A 12 -50.72 2.39 20.35
N GLU A 13 -50.86 1.26 21.01
CA GLU A 13 -52.16 0.78 21.48
C GLU A 13 -51.97 -0.17 22.67
N ILE A 14 -52.90 -0.06 23.61
CA ILE A 14 -53.01 -0.71 24.92
C ILE A 14 -54.08 -1.80 24.79
N ILE A 15 -53.98 -2.93 25.52
CA ILE A 15 -55.09 -3.58 26.25
C ILE A 15 -54.51 -4.57 27.29
N ASP A 16 -55.15 -4.55 28.44
CA ASP A 16 -54.86 -5.18 29.74
C ASP A 16 -54.90 -6.70 29.81
N GLY A 17 -54.31 -7.24 30.89
CA GLY A 17 -54.49 -8.64 31.29
C GLY A 17 -53.76 -9.06 32.58
N ASN A 18 -54.31 -8.66 33.72
CA ASN A 18 -54.06 -9.09 35.11
C ASN A 18 -53.35 -10.42 35.40
N GLY A 19 -52.52 -10.44 36.46
CA GLY A 19 -52.11 -11.66 37.17
C GLY A 19 -51.09 -11.41 38.28
N SER A 20 -51.55 -10.94 39.44
CA SER A 20 -50.75 -10.61 40.63
C SER A 20 -50.58 -11.77 41.63
N SER A 21 -49.44 -11.76 42.34
CA SER A 21 -49.17 -12.26 43.73
C SER A 21 -49.13 -13.78 43.95
N SER A 22 -48.31 -14.38 44.84
CA SER A 22 -47.70 -13.92 46.10
C SER A 22 -46.49 -14.78 46.58
N ILE A 23 -45.48 -14.11 47.14
CA ILE A 23 -44.78 -14.29 48.45
C ILE A 23 -44.69 -15.70 49.08
N TYR A 24 -43.45 -16.15 49.41
CA TYR A 24 -43.06 -16.71 50.73
C TYR A 24 -41.54 -16.61 50.99
N MET A 25 -41.18 -16.35 52.25
CA MET A 25 -39.84 -16.16 52.83
C MET A 25 -39.27 -17.46 53.45
N THR A 26 -37.93 -17.55 53.42
CA THR A 26 -36.97 -18.21 54.35
C THR A 26 -36.96 -19.72 54.59
N HIS A 27 -35.83 -20.38 54.27
CA HIS A 27 -34.97 -21.05 55.27
C HIS A 27 -33.54 -21.38 54.74
N ASN A 28 -32.55 -21.27 55.64
CA ASN A 28 -31.11 -21.43 55.46
C ASN A 28 -30.63 -22.83 55.00
N GLY A 29 -29.51 -22.86 54.25
CA GLY A 29 -28.73 -24.08 54.01
C GLY A 29 -27.45 -23.82 53.20
N THR A 30 -26.31 -23.80 53.89
CA THR A 30 -24.93 -23.72 53.38
C THR A 30 -24.60 -24.80 52.35
N LEU A 31 -24.27 -24.42 51.11
CA LEU A 31 -23.49 -25.22 50.13
C LEU A 31 -23.26 -24.40 48.84
N ASN A 32 -22.28 -23.47 48.83
CA ASN A 32 -21.87 -22.81 47.58
C ASN A 32 -20.41 -22.32 47.60
N GLY A 33 -19.49 -23.16 48.08
CA GLY A 33 -18.04 -22.94 47.98
C GLY A 33 -17.37 -23.63 46.78
N ASN A 34 -17.95 -24.71 46.25
CA ASN A 34 -17.25 -25.60 45.31
C ASN A 34 -17.73 -25.51 43.84
N LYS A 35 -18.81 -24.77 43.53
CA LYS A 35 -19.29 -24.58 42.14
C LYS A 35 -18.67 -23.38 41.44
N MET A 36 -18.15 -22.41 42.18
CA MET A 36 -17.54 -21.19 41.61
C MET A 36 -16.06 -21.41 41.27
N THR A 37 -15.36 -22.29 42.00
CA THR A 37 -13.99 -22.74 41.69
C THR A 37 -13.95 -23.62 40.44
N MET A 38 -14.89 -24.58 40.30
CA MET A 38 -14.98 -25.45 39.12
C MET A 38 -15.39 -24.74 37.81
N MET A 39 -16.03 -23.57 37.88
CA MET A 39 -16.34 -22.76 36.68
C MET A 39 -15.16 -21.88 36.26
N ASN A 40 -14.42 -21.32 37.23
CA ASN A 40 -13.18 -20.59 36.94
C ASN A 40 -12.06 -21.52 36.45
N ASP A 41 -11.91 -22.70 37.04
CA ASP A 41 -10.90 -23.68 36.61
C ASP A 41 -11.18 -24.21 35.19
N LYS A 42 -12.45 -24.35 34.79
CA LYS A 42 -12.81 -24.74 33.41
C LYS A 42 -12.60 -23.63 32.38
N GLN A 43 -12.82 -22.37 32.75
CA GLN A 43 -12.48 -21.23 31.87
C GLN A 43 -10.97 -21.00 31.77
N GLN A 44 -10.22 -21.23 32.85
CA GLN A 44 -8.76 -21.22 32.81
C GLN A 44 -8.17 -22.41 32.04
N GLU A 45 -8.75 -23.61 32.17
CA GLU A 45 -8.35 -24.77 31.37
C GLU A 45 -8.69 -24.61 29.88
N GLU A 46 -9.82 -24.00 29.50
CA GLU A 46 -10.14 -23.70 28.09
C GLU A 46 -9.24 -22.59 27.50
N ASP A 47 -8.87 -21.58 28.29
CA ASP A 47 -7.90 -20.55 27.87
C ASP A 47 -6.46 -21.10 27.77
N ASP A 48 -6.07 -22.04 28.65
CA ASP A 48 -4.77 -22.70 28.63
C ASP A 48 -4.67 -23.81 27.54
N LEU A 49 -5.78 -24.49 27.21
CA LEU A 49 -5.85 -25.45 26.10
C LEU A 49 -5.80 -24.76 24.72
N ASN A 50 -6.38 -23.56 24.59
CA ASN A 50 -6.29 -22.75 23.37
C ASN A 50 -4.93 -22.06 23.19
N ALA A 51 -4.09 -22.01 24.23
CA ALA A 51 -2.73 -21.45 24.19
C ALA A 51 -1.68 -22.40 23.58
N SER A 52 -2.08 -23.60 23.14
CA SER A 52 -1.19 -24.74 22.96
C SER A 52 -0.36 -24.78 21.66
N TYR A 53 -0.66 -24.02 20.60
CA TYR A 53 0.07 -24.18 19.31
C TYR A 53 0.54 -22.91 18.59
N ALA A 54 0.27 -21.71 19.10
CA ALA A 54 0.94 -20.51 18.63
C ALA A 54 2.38 -20.49 19.16
N THR A 55 3.38 -20.51 18.27
CA THR A 55 4.80 -20.71 18.59
C THR A 55 5.29 -19.74 19.68
N GLN A 56 5.39 -20.22 20.94
CA GLN A 56 5.94 -19.44 22.04
C GLN A 56 7.34 -18.97 21.66
N ILE A 57 7.60 -17.68 21.85
CA ILE A 57 8.92 -17.14 21.59
C ILE A 57 9.83 -17.57 22.75
N ASN A 58 10.85 -18.38 22.42
CA ASN A 58 11.90 -18.77 23.38
C ASN A 58 12.39 -17.53 24.14
N GLU A 59 12.52 -17.62 25.47
CA GLU A 59 12.94 -16.50 26.32
C GLU A 59 14.28 -15.88 25.89
N ALA A 60 15.12 -16.65 25.20
CA ALA A 60 16.38 -16.17 24.62
C ALA A 60 16.23 -15.13 23.48
N ASN A 61 15.03 -14.97 22.92
CA ASN A 61 14.75 -14.13 21.74
C ASN A 61 13.88 -12.89 22.08
N THR A 62 13.68 -12.57 23.35
CA THR A 62 13.00 -11.33 23.75
C THR A 62 13.78 -10.09 23.33
N VAL A 63 13.06 -9.00 23.06
CA VAL A 63 13.66 -7.76 22.60
C VAL A 63 13.24 -6.58 23.47
N ASP A 64 14.21 -6.01 24.17
CA ASP A 64 14.14 -4.74 24.88
C ASP A 64 14.67 -3.62 23.99
N ILE A 65 13.95 -2.49 23.94
CA ILE A 65 14.33 -1.31 23.16
C ILE A 65 14.59 -0.15 24.11
N ILE A 66 15.78 0.46 24.00
CA ILE A 66 16.15 1.67 24.71
C ILE A 66 16.49 2.73 23.67
N PHE A 67 16.05 3.96 23.86
CA PHE A 67 16.40 5.06 22.98
C PHE A 67 16.82 6.28 23.79
N GLU A 68 17.88 6.94 23.33
CA GLU A 68 18.54 8.04 24.04
C GLU A 68 18.72 9.23 23.10
N ASN A 69 18.32 10.40 23.59
CA ASN A 69 18.40 11.70 22.91
C ASN A 69 17.89 11.66 21.46
N ILE A 70 16.73 11.04 21.22
CA ILE A 70 16.15 10.99 19.89
C ILE A 70 15.56 12.34 19.52
N SER A 71 16.08 12.95 18.47
CA SER A 71 15.47 14.10 17.82
C SER A 71 15.14 13.78 16.36
N TYR A 72 14.15 14.48 15.83
CA TYR A 72 13.72 14.29 14.45
C TYR A 72 13.36 15.63 13.83
N SER A 73 13.95 15.92 12.66
CA SER A 73 13.69 17.14 11.92
C SER A 73 13.21 16.86 10.50
N VAL A 74 12.15 17.57 10.09
CA VAL A 74 11.57 17.49 8.76
C VAL A 74 11.93 18.74 7.97
N SER A 75 12.36 18.55 6.71
CA SER A 75 12.52 19.65 5.76
C SER A 75 11.16 20.11 5.25
N LEU A 76 10.81 21.38 5.44
CA LEU A 76 9.56 21.97 4.94
C LEU A 76 9.65 22.41 3.46
N GLY A 77 10.73 22.05 2.77
CA GLY A 77 11.00 22.37 1.37
C GLY A 77 12.07 23.45 1.18
N PHE A 78 12.38 23.75 -0.09
CA PHE A 78 13.54 24.58 -0.50
C PHE A 78 13.60 26.00 0.10
N ARG A 79 12.51 26.53 0.67
CA ARG A 79 12.46 27.89 1.24
C ARG A 79 11.90 28.00 2.66
N LYS A 80 11.40 26.91 3.26
CA LYS A 80 10.66 26.95 4.54
C LYS A 80 11.46 26.42 5.75
N GLY A 81 12.75 26.12 5.57
CA GLY A 81 13.63 25.66 6.63
C GLY A 81 13.33 24.23 7.11
N ARG A 82 13.85 23.88 8.30
CA ARG A 82 13.62 22.60 8.98
C ARG A 82 12.74 22.82 10.20
N LYS A 83 11.78 21.92 10.43
CA LYS A 83 10.98 21.87 11.65
C LYS A 83 11.38 20.64 12.45
N GLU A 84 11.83 20.86 13.68
CA GLU A 84 12.04 19.78 14.64
C GLU A 84 10.68 19.33 15.21
N ILE A 85 10.46 18.02 15.24
CA ILE A 85 9.21 17.39 15.71
C ILE A 85 9.44 16.64 17.02
N LEU A 86 10.62 16.02 17.21
CA LEU A 86 11.00 15.34 18.45
C LEU A 86 12.22 16.05 19.03
N HIS A 87 12.20 16.36 20.33
CA HIS A 87 13.21 17.18 20.99
C HIS A 87 14.03 16.36 22.00
N GLY A 88 14.93 15.50 21.50
CA GLY A 88 15.90 14.80 22.34
C GLY A 88 15.29 13.85 23.39
N ILE A 89 14.25 13.11 23.03
CA ILE A 89 13.50 12.26 23.95
C ILE A 89 14.24 10.96 24.30
N ASN A 90 13.98 10.45 25.50
CA ASN A 90 14.59 9.23 26.03
C ASN A 90 13.52 8.23 26.42
N GLY A 91 13.83 6.94 26.35
CA GLY A 91 12.89 5.93 26.80
C GLY A 91 13.41 4.50 26.75
N ARG A 92 12.60 3.62 27.32
CA ARG A 92 12.83 2.20 27.59
C ARG A 92 11.50 1.49 27.39
N LEU A 93 11.51 0.48 26.54
CA LEU A 93 10.36 -0.33 26.16
C LEU A 93 10.73 -1.76 26.52
N GLN A 94 10.11 -2.29 27.58
CA GLN A 94 10.49 -3.59 28.11
C GLN A 94 9.95 -4.72 27.23
N ALA A 95 10.66 -5.84 27.21
CA ALA A 95 10.21 -7.02 26.49
C ALA A 95 8.94 -7.65 27.09
N LYS A 96 8.19 -8.38 26.26
CA LYS A 96 6.95 -9.11 26.64
C LYS A 96 5.82 -8.21 27.18
N GLN A 97 5.85 -6.91 26.88
CA GLN A 97 4.85 -5.95 27.34
C GLN A 97 4.03 -5.37 26.19
N LEU A 98 2.79 -5.01 26.50
CA LEU A 98 1.94 -4.19 25.66
C LEU A 98 2.09 -2.72 26.06
N ILE A 99 2.64 -1.92 25.15
CA ILE A 99 3.05 -0.53 25.39
C ILE A 99 2.20 0.41 24.54
N ALA A 100 1.60 1.41 25.18
CA ALA A 100 0.83 2.46 24.52
C ALA A 100 1.59 3.79 24.47
N LEU A 101 1.72 4.34 23.25
CA LEU A 101 2.15 5.71 23.01
C LEU A 101 0.91 6.61 22.96
N MET A 102 0.81 7.56 23.89
CA MET A 102 -0.34 8.44 24.06
C MET A 102 0.04 9.91 23.94
N GLY A 103 -0.94 10.77 23.71
CA GLY A 103 -0.74 12.21 23.53
C GLY A 103 -1.69 12.82 22.49
N PRO A 104 -1.75 14.15 22.39
CA PRO A 104 -2.64 14.83 21.47
C PRO A 104 -2.23 14.64 20.00
N SER A 105 -3.14 15.01 19.10
CA SER A 105 -2.86 15.06 17.67
C SER A 105 -1.70 16.01 17.39
N GLY A 106 -0.72 15.58 16.59
CA GLY A 106 0.48 16.37 16.30
C GLY A 106 1.59 16.32 17.36
N ALA A 107 1.42 15.56 18.45
CA ALA A 107 2.46 15.43 19.49
C ALA A 107 3.74 14.70 19.07
N GLY A 108 3.75 14.05 17.89
CA GLY A 108 4.88 13.26 17.40
C GLY A 108 4.78 11.74 17.66
N LYS A 109 3.60 11.21 18.03
CA LYS A 109 3.38 9.78 18.33
C LYS A 109 3.77 8.84 17.18
N SER A 110 3.11 8.99 16.02
CA SER A 110 3.40 8.19 14.82
C SER A 110 4.81 8.45 14.31
N THR A 111 5.32 9.68 14.47
CA THR A 111 6.71 10.02 14.14
C THR A 111 7.72 9.24 15.01
N LEU A 112 7.49 9.15 16.32
CA LEU A 112 8.32 8.32 17.20
C LEU A 112 8.22 6.84 16.81
N LEU A 113 7.01 6.35 16.53
CA LEU A 113 6.79 4.97 16.08
C LEU A 113 7.56 4.66 14.78
N ASP A 114 7.54 5.57 13.80
CA ASP A 114 8.28 5.48 12.55
C ASP A 114 9.79 5.46 12.75
N VAL A 115 10.29 6.30 13.66
CA VAL A 115 11.72 6.39 13.99
C VAL A 115 12.18 5.12 14.70
N LEU A 116 11.42 4.60 15.66
CA LEU A 116 11.75 3.39 16.42
C LEU A 116 11.73 2.14 15.55
N SER A 117 10.73 2.00 14.67
CA SER A 117 10.64 0.90 13.70
C SER A 117 11.70 1.00 12.60
N GLY A 118 12.25 2.19 12.36
CA GLY A 118 13.16 2.46 11.25
C GLY A 118 12.41 2.56 9.93
N PHE A 119 11.13 2.93 9.95
CA PHE A 119 10.39 3.37 8.78
C PHE A 119 10.97 4.69 8.25
N ARG A 120 11.29 5.62 9.17
CA ARG A 120 12.05 6.83 8.88
C ARG A 120 13.50 6.68 9.34
N GLU A 121 14.42 7.01 8.44
CA GLU A 121 15.87 7.00 8.65
C GLU A 121 16.47 8.41 8.45
N THR A 122 15.90 9.21 7.56
CA THR A 122 16.44 10.52 7.20
C THR A 122 16.05 11.60 8.23
N GLY A 123 17.01 12.38 8.72
CA GLY A 123 16.75 13.48 9.67
C GLY A 123 16.52 13.06 11.12
N VAL A 124 16.94 11.85 11.49
CA VAL A 124 16.93 11.32 12.87
C VAL A 124 18.31 11.46 13.49
N ASP A 125 18.38 12.08 14.67
CA ASP A 125 19.58 12.09 15.52
C ASP A 125 19.31 11.33 16.83
N GLY A 126 20.37 10.85 17.49
CA GLY A 126 20.31 10.06 18.72
C GLY A 126 20.63 8.58 18.52
N VAL A 127 20.49 7.78 19.59
CA VAL A 127 20.90 6.36 19.58
C VAL A 127 19.75 5.46 20.04
N ILE A 128 19.50 4.41 19.27
CA ILE A 128 18.54 3.35 19.62
C ILE A 128 19.33 2.08 19.89
N TYR A 129 19.13 1.50 21.07
CA TYR A 129 19.66 0.22 21.50
C TYR A 129 18.60 -0.86 21.45
N VAL A 130 18.98 -2.02 20.93
CA VAL A 130 18.20 -3.26 20.89
C VAL A 130 18.99 -4.29 21.69
N ASN A 131 18.43 -4.77 22.80
CA ASN A 131 19.12 -5.66 23.76
C ASN A 131 20.51 -5.13 24.15
N GLY A 132 20.61 -3.81 24.38
CA GLY A 132 21.84 -3.15 24.83
C GLY A 132 22.88 -2.87 23.74
N ARG A 133 22.54 -3.04 22.46
CA ARG A 133 23.46 -2.76 21.33
C ARG A 133 22.84 -1.80 20.34
N ILE A 134 23.67 -0.98 19.71
CA ILE A 134 23.23 -0.03 18.69
C ILE A 134 22.46 -0.77 17.58
N ARG A 135 21.29 -0.23 17.25
CA ARG A 135 20.36 -0.79 16.28
C ARG A 135 21.01 -0.91 14.90
N GLN A 136 21.14 -2.15 14.43
CA GLN A 136 21.46 -2.44 13.04
C GLN A 136 20.17 -2.63 12.26
N LEU A 137 19.80 -1.67 11.41
CA LEU A 137 18.53 -1.67 10.67
C LEU A 137 18.27 -2.95 9.87
N ASN A 138 19.30 -3.50 9.21
CA ASN A 138 19.15 -4.70 8.39
C ASN A 138 18.81 -5.96 9.19
N SER A 139 19.36 -6.09 10.40
CA SER A 139 19.07 -7.20 11.31
C SER A 139 17.76 -6.95 12.05
N PHE A 140 17.55 -5.73 12.50
CA PHE A 140 16.36 -5.32 13.25
C PHE A 140 15.08 -5.51 12.42
N ARG A 141 15.06 -5.09 11.15
CA ARG A 141 13.93 -5.29 10.24
C ARG A 141 13.53 -6.75 10.00
N ARG A 142 14.35 -7.75 10.38
CA ARG A 142 13.96 -9.18 10.34
C ARG A 142 13.12 -9.59 11.54
N CYS A 143 13.27 -8.89 12.65
CA CYS A 143 12.67 -9.23 13.94
C CYS A 143 11.41 -8.40 14.23
N ILE A 144 11.17 -7.33 13.46
CA ILE A 144 10.04 -6.43 13.66
C ILE A 144 8.95 -6.63 12.60
N ALA A 145 7.72 -6.30 12.97
CA ALA A 145 6.63 -6.03 12.05
C ALA A 145 6.09 -4.62 12.29
N TYR A 146 5.73 -3.91 11.22
CA TYR A 146 5.10 -2.60 11.30
C TYR A 146 3.74 -2.61 10.60
N ILE A 147 2.71 -2.19 11.32
CA ILE A 147 1.33 -2.14 10.86
C ILE A 147 0.88 -0.69 10.87
N THR A 148 0.62 -0.16 9.67
CA THR A 148 0.13 1.20 9.45
C THR A 148 -1.30 1.39 9.99
N GLN A 149 -1.69 2.66 10.18
CA GLN A 149 -3.05 3.07 10.51
C GLN A 149 -4.04 2.54 9.46
N ASP A 150 -3.81 2.88 8.18
CA ASP A 150 -4.63 2.39 7.07
C ASP A 150 -4.41 0.90 6.81
N ASN A 151 -5.51 0.15 6.79
CA ASN A 151 -5.52 -1.26 6.43
C ASN A 151 -5.44 -1.42 4.90
N ARG A 152 -4.22 -1.22 4.37
CA ARG A 152 -3.90 -1.41 2.94
C ARG A 152 -3.79 -2.90 2.62
N LEU A 153 -4.96 -3.53 2.46
CA LEU A 153 -5.12 -4.95 2.14
C LEU A 153 -5.65 -5.10 0.72
N GLU A 154 -5.29 -6.21 0.07
CA GLU A 154 -5.81 -6.54 -1.25
C GLU A 154 -7.27 -7.02 -1.14
N SER A 155 -8.21 -6.18 -1.55
CA SER A 155 -9.65 -6.38 -1.28
C SER A 155 -10.27 -7.59 -2.01
N LEU A 156 -9.67 -8.01 -3.13
CA LEU A 156 -10.16 -9.05 -4.03
C LEU A 156 -9.75 -10.48 -3.61
N LEU A 157 -8.79 -10.60 -2.70
CA LEU A 157 -8.33 -11.87 -2.15
C LEU A 157 -9.19 -12.30 -0.96
N THR A 158 -9.33 -13.61 -0.75
CA THR A 158 -9.92 -14.15 0.49
C THR A 158 -8.90 -14.12 1.62
N VAL A 159 -9.38 -14.32 2.86
CA VAL A 159 -8.53 -14.42 4.05
C VAL A 159 -7.47 -15.52 3.86
N ILE A 160 -7.90 -16.73 3.46
CA ILE A 160 -6.98 -17.86 3.28
C ILE A 160 -5.97 -17.62 2.15
N GLU A 161 -6.38 -17.00 1.04
CA GLU A 161 -5.47 -16.70 -0.06
C GLU A 161 -4.44 -15.64 0.32
N SER A 162 -4.85 -14.62 1.06
CA SER A 162 -3.95 -13.59 1.56
C SER A 162 -2.91 -14.19 2.50
N MET A 163 -3.34 -15.09 3.40
CA MET A 163 -2.46 -15.81 4.32
C MET A 163 -1.50 -16.75 3.59
N ARG A 164 -1.97 -17.49 2.57
CA ARG A 164 -1.11 -18.35 1.73
C ARG A 164 -0.05 -17.55 0.98
N VAL A 165 -0.43 -16.40 0.41
CA VAL A 165 0.52 -15.49 -0.25
C VAL A 165 1.56 -14.98 0.75
N ALA A 166 1.14 -14.57 1.95
CA ALA A 166 2.06 -14.13 2.99
C ALA A 166 3.00 -15.26 3.44
N ALA A 167 2.48 -16.47 3.66
CA ALA A 167 3.25 -17.66 4.04
C ALA A 167 4.24 -18.09 2.97
N ASP A 168 3.86 -18.07 1.69
CA ASP A 168 4.78 -18.38 0.60
C ASP A 168 5.91 -17.35 0.49
N LEU A 169 5.63 -16.06 0.71
CA LEU A 169 6.62 -15.01 0.56
C LEU A 169 7.55 -14.87 1.78
N LYS A 170 7.03 -15.08 2.99
CA LYS A 170 7.76 -14.85 4.25
C LYS A 170 8.44 -16.08 4.83
N LEU A 171 7.85 -17.27 4.66
CA LEU A 171 8.46 -18.50 5.18
C LEU A 171 9.55 -19.00 4.22
N PRO A 172 10.58 -19.69 4.74
CA PRO A 172 11.59 -20.32 3.90
C PRO A 172 10.98 -21.29 2.87
N ILE A 173 11.61 -21.39 1.70
CA ILE A 173 11.14 -22.28 0.63
C ILE A 173 11.16 -23.77 1.02
N ASN A 174 12.04 -24.14 1.95
CA ASN A 174 12.18 -25.51 2.45
C ASN A 174 11.05 -25.93 3.40
N THR A 175 10.20 -25.00 3.84
CA THR A 175 9.05 -25.32 4.70
C THR A 175 7.99 -26.06 3.87
N PRO A 176 7.64 -27.30 4.21
CA PRO A 176 6.67 -28.09 3.46
C PRO A 176 5.28 -27.45 3.57
N LYS A 177 4.46 -27.64 2.53
CA LYS A 177 3.13 -27.02 2.42
C LYS A 177 2.23 -27.32 3.62
N TYR A 178 2.24 -28.55 4.14
CA TYR A 178 1.41 -28.92 5.29
C TYR A 178 1.74 -28.07 6.52
N GLN A 179 3.03 -27.82 6.80
CA GLN A 179 3.44 -26.95 7.91
C GLN A 179 2.99 -25.51 7.70
N LYS A 180 3.05 -25.01 6.46
CA LYS A 180 2.56 -23.66 6.15
C LYS A 180 1.06 -23.54 6.43
N GLU A 181 0.26 -24.52 6.02
CA GLU A 181 -1.19 -24.52 6.26
C GLU A 181 -1.51 -24.63 7.75
N THR A 182 -0.80 -25.47 8.52
CA THR A 182 -0.96 -25.54 9.98
C THR A 182 -0.67 -24.20 10.65
N ILE A 183 0.44 -23.53 10.29
CA ILE A 183 0.76 -22.19 10.83
C ILE A 183 -0.35 -21.18 10.48
N ILE A 184 -0.92 -21.24 9.28
CA ILE A 184 -2.00 -20.36 8.86
C ILE A 184 -3.26 -20.62 9.70
N GLU A 185 -3.63 -21.88 9.88
CA GLU A 185 -4.77 -22.31 10.68
C GLU A 185 -4.64 -21.83 12.13
N ASP A 186 -3.48 -22.06 12.76
CA ASP A 186 -3.21 -21.63 14.13
C ASP A 186 -3.35 -20.11 14.31
N ILE A 187 -2.79 -19.33 13.37
CA ILE A 187 -2.87 -17.87 13.39
C ILE A 187 -4.33 -17.42 13.24
N LEU A 188 -5.09 -18.01 12.31
CA LEU A 188 -6.47 -17.61 12.04
C LEU A 188 -7.42 -18.00 13.17
N THR A 189 -7.18 -19.13 13.84
CA THR A 189 -7.91 -19.55 15.04
C THR A 189 -7.63 -18.62 16.20
N THR A 190 -6.36 -18.30 16.48
CA THR A 190 -5.96 -17.35 17.54
C THR A 190 -6.57 -15.97 17.33
N LEU A 191 -6.75 -15.55 16.07
CA LEU A 191 -7.29 -14.24 15.71
C LEU A 191 -8.81 -14.20 15.56
N GLY A 192 -9.51 -15.32 15.76
CA GLY A 192 -10.96 -15.41 15.57
C GLY A 192 -11.37 -15.03 14.14
N LEU A 193 -10.64 -15.53 13.14
CA LEU A 193 -10.88 -15.33 11.71
C LEU A 193 -11.12 -16.65 10.96
N TYR A 194 -11.05 -17.79 11.63
CA TYR A 194 -11.23 -19.11 11.04
C TYR A 194 -12.59 -19.27 10.32
N GLU A 195 -13.67 -18.74 10.90
CA GLU A 195 -15.01 -18.79 10.27
C GLU A 195 -15.09 -17.96 8.96
N HIS A 196 -14.15 -17.04 8.74
CA HIS A 196 -14.14 -16.12 7.59
C HIS A 196 -13.06 -16.44 6.55
N LEU A 197 -12.49 -17.66 6.57
CA LEU A 197 -11.45 -18.13 5.64
C LEU A 197 -11.75 -17.80 4.16
N ASN A 198 -12.98 -18.05 3.72
CA ASN A 198 -13.40 -17.88 2.32
C ASN A 198 -14.00 -16.49 2.03
N THR A 199 -14.06 -15.61 3.03
CA THR A 199 -14.59 -14.25 2.86
C THR A 199 -13.52 -13.36 2.22
N ARG A 200 -13.92 -12.57 1.22
CA ARG A 200 -13.03 -11.58 0.58
C ARG A 200 -12.67 -10.47 1.56
N ALA A 201 -11.42 -10.03 1.55
CA ALA A 201 -10.94 -8.97 2.43
C ALA A 201 -11.75 -7.68 2.30
N GLY A 202 -12.26 -7.35 1.10
CA GLY A 202 -13.15 -6.20 0.90
C GLY A 202 -14.47 -6.25 1.69
N ARG A 203 -15.00 -7.46 1.94
CA ARG A 203 -16.28 -7.71 2.62
C ARG A 203 -16.17 -7.89 4.15
N LEU A 204 -14.96 -7.89 4.69
CA LEU A 204 -14.73 -7.98 6.14
C LEU A 204 -15.12 -6.68 6.84
N SER A 205 -15.56 -6.80 8.11
CA SER A 205 -15.77 -5.65 8.99
C SER A 205 -14.45 -4.91 9.28
N GLY A 206 -14.52 -3.68 9.79
CA GLY A 206 -13.32 -2.90 10.14
C GLY A 206 -12.41 -3.65 11.11
N GLY A 207 -12.99 -4.23 12.17
CA GLY A 207 -12.25 -5.00 13.19
C GLY A 207 -11.61 -6.25 12.59
N GLN A 208 -12.35 -7.00 11.76
CA GLN A 208 -11.84 -8.18 11.06
C GLN A 208 -10.71 -7.83 10.09
N LYS A 209 -10.81 -6.71 9.35
CA LYS A 209 -9.72 -6.21 8.49
C LYS A 209 -8.47 -5.90 9.31
N LYS A 210 -8.62 -5.29 10.49
CA LYS A 210 -7.46 -5.03 11.36
C LYS A 210 -6.83 -6.31 11.88
N ARG A 211 -7.64 -7.28 12.33
CA ARG A 211 -7.14 -8.62 12.74
C ARG A 211 -6.43 -9.33 11.59
N LEU A 212 -6.94 -9.25 10.36
CA LEU A 212 -6.27 -9.81 9.18
C LEU A 212 -4.93 -9.11 8.90
N SER A 213 -4.88 -7.78 9.01
CA SER A 213 -3.62 -7.02 8.86
C SER A 213 -2.56 -7.46 9.88
N ILE A 214 -2.97 -7.78 11.12
CA ILE A 214 -2.10 -8.37 12.15
C ILE A 214 -1.71 -9.80 11.78
N ALA A 215 -2.66 -10.63 11.32
CA ALA A 215 -2.44 -12.02 10.91
C ALA A 215 -1.32 -12.17 9.88
N LEU A 216 -1.37 -11.35 8.83
CA LEU A 216 -0.42 -11.40 7.72
C LEU A 216 1.01 -11.09 8.18
N GLU A 217 1.15 -10.29 9.24
CA GLU A 217 2.45 -9.95 9.81
C GLU A 217 2.96 -10.98 10.83
N LEU A 218 2.05 -11.71 11.50
CA LEU A 218 2.40 -12.78 12.44
C LEU A 218 3.00 -14.03 11.79
N VAL A 219 2.83 -14.22 10.48
CA VAL A 219 3.36 -15.38 9.73
C VAL A 219 4.87 -15.56 9.89
N ASN A 220 5.65 -14.47 10.01
CA ASN A 220 7.11 -14.54 10.22
C ASN A 220 7.50 -14.64 11.71
N ASN A 221 6.52 -14.78 12.60
CA ASN A 221 6.68 -14.75 14.06
C ASN A 221 7.61 -13.61 14.56
N PRO A 222 7.26 -12.32 14.30
CA PRO A 222 8.09 -11.19 14.73
C PRO A 222 8.17 -11.11 16.27
N THR A 223 9.34 -10.73 16.78
CA THR A 223 9.57 -10.55 18.23
C THR A 223 9.10 -9.17 18.71
N VAL A 224 9.08 -8.17 17.81
CA VAL A 224 8.59 -6.82 18.09
C VAL A 224 7.52 -6.44 17.08
N MET A 225 6.42 -5.85 17.53
CA MET A 225 5.36 -5.34 16.66
C MET A 225 5.11 -3.87 16.95
N PHE A 226 5.09 -3.07 15.88
CA PHE A 226 4.72 -1.65 15.91
C PHE A 226 3.36 -1.50 15.23
N LEU A 227 2.39 -0.90 15.91
CA LEU A 227 1.05 -0.66 15.38
C LEU A 227 0.69 0.80 15.48
N ASP A 228 0.50 1.46 14.34
CA ASP A 228 -0.01 2.82 14.32
C ASP A 228 -1.54 2.77 14.39
N GLU A 229 -2.09 3.38 15.44
CA GLU A 229 -3.51 3.59 15.69
C GLU A 229 -4.39 2.37 15.40
N PRO A 230 -4.21 1.25 16.14
CA PRO A 230 -4.91 0.02 15.83
C PRO A 230 -6.41 0.05 16.18
N THR A 231 -6.85 1.01 16.98
CA THR A 231 -8.23 1.18 17.43
C THR A 231 -9.02 2.21 16.63
N THR A 232 -8.38 2.95 15.72
CA THR A 232 -9.03 4.02 14.96
C THR A 232 -10.02 3.45 13.95
N GLY A 233 -11.24 4.02 13.89
CA GLY A 233 -12.31 3.60 12.99
C GLY A 233 -13.01 2.29 13.38
N LEU A 234 -12.82 1.82 14.61
CA LEU A 234 -13.49 0.65 15.17
C LEU A 234 -14.53 1.07 16.22
N ASP A 235 -15.57 0.25 16.36
CA ASP A 235 -16.50 0.35 17.48
C ASP A 235 -15.84 -0.14 18.80
N SER A 236 -16.40 0.25 19.94
CA SER A 236 -15.84 -0.03 21.27
C SER A 236 -15.63 -1.53 21.53
N SER A 237 -16.53 -2.38 21.03
CA SER A 237 -16.44 -3.84 21.20
C SER A 237 -15.29 -4.42 20.37
N SER A 238 -15.16 -4.00 19.11
CA SER A 238 -14.05 -4.40 18.24
C SER A 238 -12.69 -3.90 18.76
N CYS A 239 -12.62 -2.68 19.30
CA CYS A 239 -11.43 -2.14 19.96
C CYS A 239 -10.95 -3.06 21.09
N MET A 240 -11.87 -3.46 21.97
CA MET A 240 -11.57 -4.33 23.10
C MET A 240 -11.04 -5.69 22.63
N GLN A 241 -11.67 -6.29 21.62
CA GLN A 241 -11.21 -7.55 21.04
C GLN A 241 -9.79 -7.44 20.45
N VAL A 242 -9.49 -6.37 19.72
CA VAL A 242 -8.16 -6.15 19.13
C VAL A 242 -7.10 -5.94 20.22
N VAL A 243 -7.39 -5.14 21.26
CA VAL A 243 -6.43 -4.90 22.35
C VAL A 243 -6.20 -6.14 23.20
N ASN A 244 -7.25 -6.91 23.52
CA ASN A 244 -7.11 -8.20 24.22
C ASN A 244 -6.26 -9.19 23.42
N LEU A 245 -6.45 -9.23 22.11
CA LEU A 245 -5.59 -10.00 21.22
C LEU A 245 -4.13 -9.54 21.27
N LEU A 246 -3.86 -8.23 21.21
CA LEU A 246 -2.50 -7.71 21.35
C LEU A 246 -1.92 -8.09 22.71
N LYS A 247 -2.72 -8.06 23.78
CA LYS A 247 -2.31 -8.49 25.12
C LYS A 247 -1.91 -9.97 25.13
N LEU A 248 -2.72 -10.83 24.50
CA LEU A 248 -2.41 -12.25 24.35
C LEU A 248 -1.09 -12.48 23.60
N LEU A 249 -0.88 -11.76 22.49
CA LEU A 249 0.36 -11.85 21.70
C LEU A 249 1.59 -11.36 22.48
N ALA A 250 1.43 -10.36 23.35
CA ALA A 250 2.49 -9.88 24.23
C ALA A 250 2.85 -10.92 25.31
N ARG A 251 1.84 -11.57 25.92
CA ARG A 251 2.03 -12.67 26.87
C ARG A 251 2.79 -13.87 26.27
N GLN A 252 2.62 -14.12 24.97
CA GLN A 252 3.38 -15.15 24.23
C GLN A 252 4.86 -14.78 23.99
N GLY A 253 5.32 -13.63 24.48
CA GLY A 253 6.72 -13.22 24.48
C GLY A 253 7.09 -12.10 23.52
N ARG A 254 6.10 -11.45 22.87
CA ARG A 254 6.31 -10.35 21.92
C ARG A 254 6.32 -9.00 22.62
N THR A 255 7.15 -8.08 22.14
CA THR A 255 7.12 -6.68 22.55
C THR A 255 6.20 -5.93 21.60
N ILE A 256 5.11 -5.35 22.09
CA ILE A 256 4.11 -4.70 21.24
C ILE A 256 4.02 -3.23 21.61
N ILE A 257 4.24 -2.37 20.63
CA ILE A 257 4.21 -0.92 20.78
C ILE A 257 3.12 -0.39 19.85
N CYS A 258 2.16 0.33 20.40
CA CYS A 258 1.08 0.89 19.62
C CYS A 258 0.79 2.34 19.98
N THR A 259 0.38 3.14 19.00
CA THR A 259 -0.12 4.51 19.24
C THR A 259 -1.62 4.43 19.49
N ILE A 260 -2.12 5.16 20.49
CA ILE A 260 -3.55 5.17 20.84
C ILE A 260 -4.01 6.60 21.00
N HIS A 261 -5.14 6.89 20.35
CA HIS A 261 -5.87 8.15 20.48
C HIS A 261 -7.03 7.92 21.46
N GLN A 262 -7.04 8.69 22.56
CA GLN A 262 -8.10 8.74 23.59
C GLN A 262 -8.78 7.39 23.92
N PRO A 263 -8.10 6.50 24.68
CA PRO A 263 -8.69 5.22 25.07
C PRO A 263 -9.73 5.37 26.19
N SER A 264 -10.76 4.52 26.16
CA SER A 264 -11.65 4.35 27.30
C SER A 264 -10.87 3.86 28.54
N ALA A 265 -11.36 4.18 29.74
CA ALA A 265 -10.73 3.75 30.99
C ALA A 265 -10.53 2.23 31.07
N SER A 266 -11.49 1.44 30.55
CA SER A 266 -11.38 -0.03 30.48
C SER A 266 -10.25 -0.50 29.56
N LEU A 267 -10.06 0.16 28.41
CA LEU A 267 -9.01 -0.16 27.45
C LEU A 267 -7.64 0.30 27.98
N PHE A 268 -7.59 1.46 28.63
CA PHE A 268 -6.39 2.00 29.27
C PHE A 268 -5.76 1.03 30.29
N GLN A 269 -6.58 0.35 31.09
CA GLN A 269 -6.10 -0.58 32.13
C GLN A 269 -5.39 -1.84 31.59
N ILE A 270 -5.57 -2.18 30.30
CA ILE A 270 -5.00 -3.40 29.71
C ILE A 270 -3.50 -3.23 29.38
N PHE A 271 -3.05 -1.98 29.18
CA PHE A 271 -1.66 -1.67 28.88
C PHE A 271 -0.76 -1.92 30.08
N ASP A 272 0.40 -2.52 29.83
CA ASP A 272 1.42 -2.74 30.87
C ASP A 272 2.20 -1.45 31.13
N GLN A 273 2.53 -0.75 30.05
CA GLN A 273 3.34 0.45 30.05
C GLN A 273 2.71 1.52 29.17
N ILE A 274 2.81 2.77 29.62
CA ILE A 274 2.42 3.94 28.84
C ILE A 274 3.61 4.89 28.65
N TYR A 275 3.60 5.58 27.52
CA TYR A 275 4.56 6.61 27.17
C TYR A 275 3.81 7.80 26.58
N VAL A 276 3.84 8.93 27.28
CA VAL A 276 3.01 10.11 26.98
C VAL A 276 3.89 11.17 26.32
N LEU A 277 3.45 11.64 25.15
CA LEU A 277 4.10 12.67 24.34
C LEU A 277 3.24 13.93 24.25
N ALA A 278 3.87 15.09 24.28
CA ALA A 278 3.26 16.36 23.88
C ALA A 278 4.33 17.26 23.26
N GLN A 279 3.99 17.92 22.16
CA GLN A 279 4.88 18.83 21.44
C GLN A 279 6.31 18.27 21.23
N GLY A 280 6.45 16.97 20.96
CA GLY A 280 7.76 16.34 20.75
C GLY A 280 8.58 15.99 21.99
N ASN A 281 8.06 16.26 23.20
CA ASN A 281 8.68 15.94 24.49
C ASN A 281 7.93 14.81 25.21
N CYS A 282 8.65 14.10 26.09
CA CYS A 282 8.07 13.09 26.98
C CYS A 282 7.54 13.74 28.27
N LEU A 283 6.31 13.39 28.66
CA LEU A 283 5.66 13.89 29.88
C LEU A 283 5.67 12.84 30.98
N PHE A 284 5.52 11.58 30.58
CA PHE A 284 5.47 10.45 31.48
C PHE A 284 5.87 9.17 30.75
N GLN A 285 6.57 8.31 31.48
CA GLN A 285 6.89 6.97 31.05
C GLN A 285 6.88 6.05 32.26
N GLY A 286 6.14 4.95 32.16
CA GLY A 286 6.08 3.98 33.24
C GLY A 286 4.89 3.06 33.15
N SER A 287 4.59 2.40 34.25
CA SER A 287 3.42 1.54 34.37
C SER A 287 2.13 2.35 34.39
N THR A 288 1.09 1.82 33.75
CA THR A 288 -0.27 2.36 33.76
C THR A 288 -0.77 2.66 35.19
N LYS A 289 -0.48 1.78 36.16
CA LYS A 289 -0.91 1.94 37.56
C LYS A 289 -0.19 3.08 38.29
N LYS A 290 1.01 3.44 37.84
CA LYS A 290 1.86 4.46 38.47
C LYS A 290 1.62 5.87 37.93
N LEU A 291 0.71 6.02 36.96
CA LEU A 291 0.35 7.32 36.39
C LEU A 291 -0.31 8.25 37.42
N ILE A 292 -1.34 7.77 38.13
CA ILE A 292 -2.06 8.60 39.11
C ILE A 292 -1.12 9.05 40.25
N PRO A 293 -0.31 8.16 40.88
CA PRO A 293 0.69 8.57 41.86
C PRO A 293 1.72 9.58 41.32
N TYR A 294 2.10 9.48 40.05
CA TYR A 294 2.99 10.44 39.41
C TYR A 294 2.36 11.82 39.32
N LEU A 295 1.12 11.90 38.85
CA LEU A 295 0.38 13.15 38.72
C LEU A 295 0.16 13.82 40.10
N GLU A 296 -0.16 13.04 41.13
CA GLU A 296 -0.23 13.51 42.51
C GLU A 296 1.11 14.07 43.02
N SER A 297 2.24 13.41 42.71
CA SER A 297 3.57 13.89 43.08
C SER A 297 3.94 15.24 42.41
N MET A 298 3.35 15.51 41.25
CA MET A 298 3.51 16.76 40.50
C MET A 298 2.46 17.82 40.89
N LYS A 299 1.65 17.56 41.94
CA LYS A 299 0.56 18.42 42.43
C LYS A 299 -0.56 18.64 41.41
N LEU A 300 -0.80 17.66 40.54
CA LEU A 300 -1.86 17.65 39.51
C LEU A 300 -2.78 16.44 39.74
N PRO A 301 -3.55 16.38 40.83
CA PRO A 301 -4.37 15.20 41.13
C PRO A 301 -5.48 15.01 40.10
N CYS A 302 -5.61 13.78 39.59
CA CYS A 302 -6.68 13.42 38.66
C CYS A 302 -8.02 13.35 39.43
N PRO A 303 -9.10 14.00 38.95
CA PRO A 303 -10.42 13.85 39.54
C PRO A 303 -10.94 12.40 39.46
N ILE A 304 -11.71 11.98 40.47
CA ILE A 304 -12.21 10.59 40.60
C ILE A 304 -13.13 10.18 39.45
N TYR A 305 -13.94 11.11 38.95
CA TYR A 305 -14.90 10.86 37.87
C TYR A 305 -14.32 11.11 36.47
N HIS A 306 -13.02 11.41 36.38
CA HIS A 306 -12.35 11.68 35.12
C HIS A 306 -11.48 10.48 34.72
N ASN A 307 -11.44 10.18 33.43
CA ASN A 307 -10.63 9.08 32.91
C ASN A 307 -9.15 9.50 32.96
N PRO A 308 -8.27 8.76 33.66
CA PRO A 308 -6.85 9.12 33.76
C PRO A 308 -6.16 9.31 32.41
N ALA A 309 -6.58 8.55 31.38
CA ALA A 309 -6.04 8.69 30.04
C ALA A 309 -6.41 10.03 29.40
N ASP A 310 -7.67 10.43 29.54
CA ASP A 310 -8.17 11.70 29.01
C ASP A 310 -7.55 12.87 29.77
N TYR A 311 -7.47 12.80 31.09
CA TYR A 311 -6.89 13.85 31.93
C TYR A 311 -5.44 14.16 31.53
N VAL A 312 -4.63 13.13 31.31
CA VAL A 312 -3.24 13.31 30.86
C VAL A 312 -3.15 13.88 29.45
N ILE A 313 -4.09 13.53 28.58
CA ILE A 313 -4.15 14.10 27.22
C ILE A 313 -4.56 15.58 27.28
N GLU A 314 -5.52 15.98 28.12
CA GLU A 314 -5.90 17.39 28.34
C GLU A 314 -4.72 18.20 28.89
N LEU A 315 -3.98 17.65 29.86
CA LEU A 315 -2.72 18.24 30.35
C LEU A 315 -1.69 18.40 29.23
N ALA A 316 -1.57 17.39 28.37
CA ALA A 316 -0.69 17.41 27.20
C ALA A 316 -1.14 18.40 26.11
N CYS A 317 -2.44 18.70 26.00
CA CYS A 317 -2.97 19.75 25.13
C CYS A 317 -2.64 21.17 25.63
N GLY A 318 -2.29 21.31 26.90
CA GLY A 318 -2.04 22.60 27.53
C GLY A 318 -3.32 23.34 27.96
N GLU A 319 -4.46 22.65 28.07
CA GLU A 319 -5.74 23.26 28.48
C GLU A 319 -5.68 23.87 29.88
N TYR A 320 -4.85 23.28 30.75
CA TYR A 320 -4.60 23.76 32.12
C TYR A 320 -3.38 24.69 32.23
N GLY A 321 -2.81 25.10 31.09
CA GLY A 321 -1.68 26.04 31.00
C GLY A 321 -0.31 25.39 30.73
N GLU A 322 0.51 26.07 29.93
CA GLU A 322 1.85 25.64 29.49
C GLU A 322 2.85 25.39 30.64
N GLU A 323 2.66 26.03 31.80
CA GLU A 323 3.54 25.82 32.97
C GLU A 323 3.42 24.40 33.56
N GLN A 324 2.23 23.81 33.49
CA GLN A 324 2.00 22.43 33.94
C GLN A 324 2.71 21.43 33.01
N LEU A 325 2.72 21.72 31.70
CA LEU A 325 3.43 20.92 30.71
C LEU A 325 4.94 20.90 31.00
N LYS A 326 5.55 22.07 31.24
CA LYS A 326 6.97 22.16 31.63
C LYS A 326 7.27 21.39 32.92
N THR A 327 6.35 21.45 33.89
CA THR A 327 6.48 20.72 35.16
C THR A 327 6.52 19.21 34.93
N LEU A 328 5.67 18.67 34.05
CA LEU A 328 5.66 17.24 33.69
C LEU A 328 6.89 16.82 32.87
N ILE A 329 7.38 17.68 31.98
CA ILE A 329 8.60 17.41 31.20
C ILE A 329 9.82 17.34 32.14
N ASN A 330 9.98 18.31 33.05
CA ASN A 330 11.02 18.29 34.08
C ASN A 330 10.81 17.15 35.09
N GLY A 331 9.54 16.83 35.34
CA GLY A 331 9.10 15.75 36.20
C GLY A 331 9.55 14.38 35.72
N SER A 332 9.47 14.13 34.42
CA SER A 332 9.94 12.90 33.76
C SER A 332 11.41 12.94 33.29
N ASP A 333 12.04 14.12 33.35
CA ASP A 333 13.36 14.39 32.75
C ASP A 333 13.42 13.94 31.28
N ASN A 334 12.39 14.32 30.53
CA ASN A 334 12.18 13.95 29.12
C ASN A 334 12.33 12.43 28.86
N GLY A 335 11.82 11.61 29.78
CA GLY A 335 11.81 10.15 29.71
C GLY A 335 13.06 9.46 30.30
N ARG A 336 13.94 10.18 31.00
CA ARG A 336 15.11 9.58 31.67
C ARG A 336 14.78 8.96 33.02
N LYS A 337 13.75 9.46 33.74
CA LYS A 337 13.42 8.92 35.07
C LYS A 337 12.71 7.57 34.97
N VAL A 338 13.28 6.57 35.64
CA VAL A 338 12.83 5.17 35.59
C VAL A 338 12.02 4.78 36.85
N GLN A 339 11.78 5.71 37.77
CA GLN A 339 11.11 5.44 39.06
C GLN A 339 9.66 4.92 38.91
N TRP A 340 8.99 5.29 37.82
CA TRP A 340 7.56 5.03 37.60
C TRP A 340 7.25 3.72 36.87
N PHE A 341 8.26 2.85 36.66
CA PHE A 341 8.05 1.47 36.21
C PHE A 341 7.62 0.58 37.36
N GLU A 342 6.88 -0.52 37.13
CA GLU A 342 6.42 -1.42 38.21
C GLU A 342 7.60 -1.86 39.11
N ASN A 343 8.68 -2.36 38.49
CA ASN A 343 9.90 -2.80 39.16
C ASN A 343 11.14 -2.03 38.68
N PRO A 344 11.46 -0.87 39.28
CA PRO A 344 12.61 -0.05 38.86
C PRO A 344 13.95 -0.79 38.96
N GLN A 345 14.11 -1.64 39.97
CA GLN A 345 15.35 -2.40 40.21
C GLN A 345 15.56 -3.54 39.21
N ALA A 346 14.49 -4.04 38.59
CA ALA A 346 14.56 -5.10 37.58
C ALA A 346 14.96 -4.57 36.20
N LEU A 347 14.96 -3.24 36.01
CA LEU A 347 15.34 -2.62 34.75
C LEU A 347 16.85 -2.71 34.54
N LYS A 348 17.22 -3.51 33.54
CA LYS A 348 18.60 -3.69 33.13
C LYS A 348 19.02 -2.52 32.26
N ASP A 349 20.19 -1.96 32.55
CA ASP A 349 20.83 -0.99 31.66
C ASP A 349 21.34 -1.65 30.39
N ALA A 350 21.67 -0.84 29.37
CA ALA A 350 22.18 -1.33 28.09
C ALA A 350 23.38 -2.30 28.25
N LYS A 351 24.28 -2.04 29.20
CA LYS A 351 25.40 -2.95 29.50
C LYS A 351 24.93 -4.30 30.06
N ALA A 352 23.97 -4.30 30.98
CA ALA A 352 23.41 -5.51 31.58
C ALA A 352 22.59 -6.32 30.57
N LEU A 353 21.81 -5.67 29.70
CA LEU A 353 21.10 -6.32 28.59
C LEU A 353 22.08 -6.97 27.60
N ARG A 354 23.20 -6.29 27.31
CA ARG A 354 24.25 -6.83 26.44
C ARG A 354 24.92 -8.08 27.03
N ALA A 355 25.05 -8.16 28.35
CA ALA A 355 25.57 -9.34 29.05
C ALA A 355 24.56 -10.50 29.03
N LEU A 356 23.26 -10.22 29.17
CA LEU A 356 22.19 -11.22 29.12
C LEU A 356 22.04 -11.85 27.73
N HIS A 357 22.25 -11.06 26.68
CA HIS A 357 22.18 -11.51 25.29
C HIS A 357 23.58 -11.49 24.65
N PRO A 358 24.47 -12.45 24.95
CA PRO A 358 25.79 -12.52 24.36
C PRO A 358 25.71 -12.70 22.83
N LEU A 359 26.74 -12.26 22.11
CA LEU A 359 26.85 -12.54 20.67
C LEU A 359 26.94 -14.07 20.54
N LYS A 360 25.83 -14.74 20.16
CA LYS A 360 25.96 -16.05 19.54
C LYS A 360 26.93 -15.83 18.38
N LYS A 361 28.08 -16.53 18.36
CA LYS A 361 28.92 -16.65 17.17
C LYS A 361 27.94 -17.00 16.06
N GLN A 362 27.64 -16.06 15.17
CA GLN A 362 26.87 -16.37 13.98
C GLN A 362 27.68 -17.49 13.33
N LYS A 363 27.20 -18.73 13.42
CA LYS A 363 27.55 -19.71 12.40
C LYS A 363 27.32 -18.94 11.10
N LYS A 364 28.29 -19.00 10.18
CA LYS A 364 28.14 -18.59 8.78
C LYS A 364 27.00 -19.40 8.15
N VAL A 365 25.77 -19.23 8.64
CA VAL A 365 24.55 -19.69 8.02
C VAL A 365 24.21 -18.54 7.10
N ASP A 366 24.84 -18.63 5.94
CA ASP A 366 24.47 -18.00 4.71
C ASP A 366 24.66 -16.48 4.67
N SER A 367 25.91 -16.13 4.43
CA SER A 367 26.30 -15.17 3.39
C SER A 367 25.79 -15.57 1.98
N ILE A 368 24.57 -16.10 1.86
CA ILE A 368 23.82 -16.18 0.61
C ILE A 368 23.02 -14.88 0.56
N SER A 369 23.72 -13.87 0.03
CA SER A 369 23.20 -12.72 -0.71
C SER A 369 21.68 -12.73 -1.02
N GLY A 370 20.89 -12.31 -0.04
CA GLY A 370 19.46 -12.00 -0.17
C GLY A 370 18.89 -11.47 1.14
N SER A 371 18.41 -10.22 1.15
CA SER A 371 17.77 -9.62 2.33
C SER A 371 16.43 -10.28 2.68
N GLN A 372 15.89 -11.10 1.78
CA GLN A 372 14.59 -11.77 1.85
C GLN A 372 14.73 -13.28 2.11
N ALA A 373 13.68 -13.91 2.66
CA ALA A 373 13.67 -15.34 3.00
C ALA A 373 13.60 -16.27 1.78
N THR A 374 13.16 -15.77 0.62
CA THR A 374 12.89 -16.54 -0.59
C THR A 374 13.69 -16.03 -1.80
N PRO A 375 14.00 -16.90 -2.79
CA PRO A 375 14.69 -16.49 -4.01
C PRO A 375 13.79 -15.67 -4.95
N LEU A 376 14.40 -14.84 -5.81
CA LEU A 376 13.69 -13.90 -6.69
C LEU A 376 12.68 -14.60 -7.63
N SER A 377 13.04 -15.74 -8.22
CA SER A 377 12.17 -16.48 -9.14
C SER A 377 10.89 -16.98 -8.45
N TYR A 378 11.03 -17.46 -7.22
CA TYR A 378 9.89 -17.91 -6.41
C TYR A 378 8.99 -16.73 -6.04
N GLN A 379 9.57 -15.59 -5.63
CA GLN A 379 8.81 -14.35 -5.37
C GLN A 379 8.00 -13.93 -6.60
N ILE A 380 8.62 -13.92 -7.79
CA ILE A 380 7.94 -13.59 -9.03
C ILE A 380 6.79 -14.57 -9.29
N SER A 381 7.02 -15.88 -9.17
CA SER A 381 5.97 -16.89 -9.39
C SER A 381 4.76 -16.71 -8.47
N VAL A 382 4.98 -16.44 -7.18
CA VAL A 382 3.91 -16.21 -6.21
C VAL A 382 3.16 -14.91 -6.52
N LEU A 383 3.88 -13.83 -6.85
CA LEU A 383 3.27 -12.54 -7.22
C LEU A 383 2.49 -12.63 -8.54
N LEU A 384 2.96 -13.41 -9.51
CA LEU A 384 2.24 -13.69 -10.76
C LEU A 384 0.93 -14.45 -10.48
N LYS A 385 0.96 -15.47 -9.61
CA LYS A 385 -0.25 -16.19 -9.20
C LYS A 385 -1.24 -15.27 -8.47
N LYS A 386 -0.75 -14.46 -7.52
CA LYS A 386 -1.53 -13.42 -6.82
C LYS A 386 -2.19 -12.49 -7.82
N GLY A 387 -1.40 -11.90 -8.73
CA GLY A 387 -1.89 -10.95 -9.71
C GLY A 387 -2.87 -11.53 -10.72
N PHE A 388 -2.64 -12.76 -11.21
CA PHE A 388 -3.59 -13.44 -12.09
C PHE A 388 -4.94 -13.68 -11.41
N LEU A 389 -4.94 -14.08 -10.13
CA LEU A 389 -6.16 -14.27 -9.36
C LEU A 389 -6.92 -12.95 -9.17
N ILE A 390 -6.19 -11.86 -8.88
CA ILE A 390 -6.74 -10.50 -8.77
C ILE A 390 -7.37 -10.10 -10.11
N CYS A 391 -6.63 -10.16 -11.22
CA CYS A 391 -7.14 -9.80 -12.55
C CYS A 391 -8.38 -10.62 -12.95
N LYS A 392 -8.42 -11.93 -12.63
CA LYS A 392 -9.58 -12.77 -12.90
C LYS A 392 -10.83 -12.33 -12.13
N ARG A 393 -10.67 -11.77 -10.93
CA ARG A 393 -11.77 -11.34 -10.04
C ARG A 393 -12.11 -9.87 -10.16
N ASP A 394 -11.19 -9.06 -10.66
CA ASP A 394 -11.38 -7.66 -10.94
C ASP A 394 -12.23 -7.48 -12.20
N GLN A 395 -13.54 -7.64 -12.00
CA GLN A 395 -14.53 -7.51 -13.07
C GLN A 395 -14.69 -6.06 -13.50
N THR A 396 -14.55 -5.07 -12.61
CA THR A 396 -14.84 -3.69 -12.97
C THR A 396 -13.75 -3.12 -13.87
N LEU A 397 -12.48 -3.12 -13.45
CA LEU A 397 -11.43 -2.48 -14.23
C LEU A 397 -11.06 -3.27 -15.48
N THR A 398 -11.04 -4.61 -15.41
CA THR A 398 -10.68 -5.45 -16.56
C THR A 398 -11.78 -5.47 -17.63
N HIS A 399 -13.06 -5.59 -17.26
CA HIS A 399 -14.14 -5.53 -18.26
C HIS A 399 -14.27 -4.13 -18.87
N LEU A 400 -14.13 -3.07 -18.07
CA LEU A 400 -14.14 -1.70 -18.61
C LEU A 400 -13.01 -1.49 -19.64
N ARG A 401 -11.80 -2.03 -19.40
CA ARG A 401 -10.70 -2.00 -20.39
C ARG A 401 -11.11 -2.60 -21.73
N ILE A 402 -11.71 -3.79 -21.71
CA ILE A 402 -12.08 -4.52 -22.93
C ILE A 402 -13.25 -3.82 -23.63
N VAL A 403 -14.31 -3.46 -22.89
CA VAL A 403 -15.52 -2.85 -23.42
C VAL A 403 -15.21 -1.49 -24.07
N VAL A 404 -14.41 -0.64 -23.43
CA VAL A 404 -14.04 0.68 -23.98
C VAL A 404 -13.29 0.54 -25.31
N ASN A 405 -12.36 -0.41 -25.41
CA ASN A 405 -11.64 -0.66 -26.67
C ASN A 405 -12.56 -1.18 -27.77
N ILE A 406 -13.51 -2.08 -27.46
CA ILE A 406 -14.48 -2.57 -28.45
C ILE A 406 -15.40 -1.42 -28.92
N MET A 407 -15.96 -0.65 -27.98
CA MET A 407 -16.88 0.44 -28.29
C MET A 407 -16.20 1.53 -29.12
N LEU A 408 -14.98 1.95 -28.77
CA LEU A 408 -14.23 2.95 -29.54
C LEU A 408 -13.75 2.41 -30.88
N GLY A 409 -13.38 1.14 -30.97
CA GLY A 409 -13.04 0.48 -32.24
C GLY A 409 -14.23 0.46 -33.20
N LEU A 410 -15.42 0.12 -32.71
CA LEU A 410 -16.66 0.18 -33.50
C LEU A 410 -17.02 1.62 -33.90
N MET A 411 -16.93 2.57 -32.96
CA MET A 411 -17.25 3.98 -33.22
C MET A 411 -16.33 4.56 -34.32
N LEU A 412 -15.02 4.41 -34.19
CA LEU A 412 -14.06 4.88 -35.20
C LEU A 412 -14.21 4.11 -36.52
N GLY A 413 -14.46 2.80 -36.46
CA GLY A 413 -14.70 1.98 -37.64
C GLY A 413 -15.95 2.40 -38.44
N LEU A 414 -17.02 2.81 -37.75
CA LEU A 414 -18.24 3.32 -38.40
C LEU A 414 -18.01 4.66 -39.10
N VAL A 415 -17.28 5.58 -38.46
CA VAL A 415 -16.99 6.92 -39.02
C VAL A 415 -16.12 6.83 -40.27
N PHE A 416 -15.13 5.93 -40.28
CA PHE A 416 -14.15 5.81 -41.36
C PHE A 416 -14.36 4.58 -42.24
N ILE A 417 -15.62 4.19 -42.46
CA ILE A 417 -15.95 3.00 -43.26
C ILE A 417 -15.35 3.09 -44.67
N GLN A 418 -14.69 2.02 -45.11
CA GLN A 418 -14.04 1.89 -46.42
C GLN A 418 -12.99 2.97 -46.78
N SER A 419 -12.50 3.74 -45.80
CA SER A 419 -11.56 4.84 -46.05
C SER A 419 -10.18 4.36 -46.55
N GLY A 420 -9.78 3.13 -46.24
CA GLY A 420 -8.47 2.58 -46.57
C GLY A 420 -8.30 2.09 -48.01
N GLU A 421 -9.40 1.82 -48.73
CA GLU A 421 -9.39 1.34 -50.11
C GLU A 421 -9.44 2.49 -51.13
N ASP A 422 -10.06 3.63 -50.79
CA ASP A 422 -10.31 4.73 -51.72
C ASP A 422 -9.18 5.77 -51.76
N GLY A 423 -8.59 5.96 -52.95
CA GLY A 423 -7.55 6.96 -53.22
C GLY A 423 -8.01 8.41 -53.03
N ALA A 424 -9.32 8.68 -53.10
CA ALA A 424 -9.87 10.01 -52.83
C ALA A 424 -9.89 10.34 -51.33
N ARG A 425 -9.91 9.33 -50.45
CA ARG A 425 -10.09 9.48 -48.99
C ARG A 425 -8.81 9.14 -48.20
N VAL A 426 -7.65 9.31 -48.83
CA VAL A 426 -6.35 9.02 -48.20
C VAL A 426 -6.08 9.90 -46.98
N LEU A 427 -6.48 11.17 -47.02
CA LEU A 427 -6.37 12.08 -45.86
C LEU A 427 -7.30 11.66 -44.71
N ASP A 428 -8.50 11.17 -45.00
CA ASP A 428 -9.40 10.63 -43.97
C ASP A 428 -8.78 9.40 -43.31
N ASN A 429 -8.17 8.51 -44.10
CA ASN A 429 -7.49 7.32 -43.57
C ASN A 429 -6.28 7.71 -42.72
N TYR A 430 -5.51 8.72 -43.13
CA TYR A 430 -4.41 9.26 -42.31
C TYR A 430 -4.90 9.77 -40.94
N ASN A 431 -6.02 10.50 -40.93
CA ASN A 431 -6.65 10.97 -39.69
C ASN A 431 -7.14 9.80 -38.82
N LEU A 432 -7.64 8.71 -39.42
CA LEU A 432 -7.98 7.48 -38.71
C LEU A 432 -6.74 6.86 -38.03
N LEU A 433 -5.61 6.73 -38.74
CA LEU A 433 -4.37 6.19 -38.16
C LEU A 433 -3.86 7.04 -36.99
N PHE A 434 -4.00 8.35 -37.10
CA PHE A 434 -3.68 9.26 -36.01
C PHE A 434 -4.65 9.10 -34.82
N ALA A 435 -5.96 8.99 -35.06
CA ALA A 435 -6.95 8.75 -34.00
C ALA A 435 -6.70 7.42 -33.27
N ILE A 436 -6.34 6.36 -34.01
CA ILE A 436 -5.94 5.06 -33.47
C ILE A 436 -4.73 5.21 -32.55
N LEU A 437 -3.72 5.97 -32.98
CA LEU A 437 -2.51 6.22 -32.20
C LEU A 437 -2.82 6.94 -30.88
N ILE A 438 -3.65 7.98 -30.92
CA ILE A 438 -4.08 8.73 -29.72
C ILE A 438 -4.83 7.82 -28.77
N HIS A 439 -5.76 7.01 -29.28
CA HIS A 439 -6.56 6.08 -28.48
C HIS A 439 -5.68 5.09 -27.71
N HIS A 440 -4.78 4.39 -28.41
CA HIS A 440 -3.86 3.44 -27.78
C HIS A 440 -3.00 4.09 -26.68
N MET A 441 -2.55 5.32 -26.90
CA MET A 441 -1.81 6.09 -25.91
C MET A 441 -2.68 6.47 -24.70
N MET A 442 -3.75 7.23 -24.92
CA MET A 442 -4.48 7.91 -23.84
C MET A 442 -5.19 6.90 -22.94
N THR A 443 -5.88 5.91 -23.52
CA THR A 443 -6.63 4.91 -22.76
C THR A 443 -5.70 4.10 -21.83
N THR A 444 -4.54 3.69 -22.33
CA THR A 444 -3.58 2.88 -21.56
C THR A 444 -2.85 3.70 -20.50
N MET A 445 -2.40 4.90 -20.88
CA MET A 445 -1.65 5.79 -19.98
C MET A 445 -2.53 6.24 -18.80
N MET A 446 -3.73 6.76 -19.07
CA MET A 446 -4.61 7.29 -18.02
C MET A 446 -5.03 6.23 -17.02
N LEU A 447 -5.33 5.02 -17.50
CA LEU A 447 -5.73 3.95 -16.62
C LEU A 447 -4.58 3.51 -15.69
N THR A 448 -3.36 3.46 -16.21
CA THR A 448 -2.17 3.14 -15.42
C THR A 448 -1.87 4.21 -14.37
N ILE A 449 -2.06 5.49 -14.70
CA ILE A 449 -1.92 6.62 -13.78
C ILE A 449 -2.86 6.50 -12.57
N VAL A 450 -4.07 5.98 -12.77
CA VAL A 450 -5.06 5.83 -11.70
C VAL A 450 -4.78 4.58 -10.86
N THR A 451 -4.47 3.44 -11.48
CA THR A 451 -4.35 2.17 -10.76
C THR A 451 -3.01 1.99 -10.03
N PHE A 452 -1.91 2.51 -10.58
CA PHE A 452 -0.58 2.25 -10.04
C PHE A 452 -0.32 2.89 -8.66
N PRO A 453 -0.72 4.15 -8.37
CA PRO A 453 -0.56 4.73 -7.03
C PRO A 453 -1.26 3.91 -5.93
N MET A 454 -2.44 3.35 -6.22
CA MET A 454 -3.17 2.50 -5.25
C MET A 454 -2.40 1.22 -4.91
N GLN A 455 -1.74 0.62 -5.90
CA GLN A 455 -0.90 -0.56 -5.68
C GLN A 455 0.42 -0.21 -4.99
N MET A 456 0.98 0.98 -5.27
CA MET A 456 2.18 1.48 -4.61
C MET A 456 1.97 1.59 -3.10
N ASP A 457 0.79 2.00 -2.65
CA ASP A 457 0.45 2.10 -1.24
C ASP A 457 0.54 0.75 -0.50
N ILE A 458 0.14 -0.34 -1.15
CA ILE A 458 0.28 -1.71 -0.65
C ILE A 458 1.75 -2.16 -0.71
N LEU A 459 2.43 -1.86 -1.82
CA LEU A 459 3.85 -2.18 -2.03
C LEU A 459 4.75 -1.60 -0.94
N VAL A 460 4.55 -0.34 -0.54
CA VAL A 460 5.37 0.30 0.49
C VAL A 460 5.32 -0.50 1.80
N LYS A 461 4.12 -0.93 2.21
CA LYS A 461 3.90 -1.77 3.39
C LYS A 461 4.53 -3.16 3.24
N GLU A 462 4.18 -3.89 2.18
CA GLU A 462 4.67 -5.26 1.95
C GLU A 462 6.21 -5.30 1.80
N HIS A 463 6.80 -4.29 1.14
CA HIS A 463 8.24 -4.17 0.97
C HIS A 463 8.96 -3.81 2.29
N PHE A 464 8.38 -2.93 3.11
CA PHE A 464 8.92 -2.59 4.43
C PHE A 464 8.97 -3.83 5.34
N ASN A 465 7.87 -4.59 5.37
CA ASN A 465 7.76 -5.87 6.11
C ASN A 465 8.43 -7.06 5.40
N ARG A 466 9.26 -6.81 4.37
CA ARG A 466 10.11 -7.78 3.67
C ARG A 466 9.39 -8.98 3.05
N TRP A 467 8.17 -8.80 2.56
CA TRP A 467 7.47 -9.84 1.82
C TRP A 467 8.25 -10.22 0.55
N TYR A 468 8.76 -9.23 -0.18
CA TYR A 468 9.48 -9.45 -1.43
C TYR A 468 10.39 -8.28 -1.80
N SER A 469 11.22 -8.48 -2.83
CA SER A 469 12.09 -7.44 -3.38
C SER A 469 11.33 -6.49 -4.31
N LEU A 470 11.78 -5.23 -4.42
CA LEU A 470 11.20 -4.30 -5.38
C LEU A 470 11.29 -4.80 -6.83
N LYS A 471 12.36 -5.55 -7.15
CA LYS A 471 12.59 -6.15 -8.48
C LYS A 471 11.50 -7.14 -8.82
N SER A 472 11.18 -8.08 -7.91
CA SER A 472 10.17 -9.11 -8.16
C SER A 472 8.78 -8.51 -8.37
N PHE A 473 8.43 -7.46 -7.62
CA PHE A 473 7.15 -6.77 -7.81
C PHE A 473 7.06 -6.11 -9.18
N TYR A 474 8.05 -5.30 -9.55
CA TYR A 474 8.05 -4.58 -10.82
C TYR A 474 8.03 -5.51 -12.04
N THR A 475 8.75 -6.65 -11.96
CA THR A 475 8.70 -7.66 -13.02
C THR A 475 7.35 -8.37 -13.08
N ALA A 476 6.77 -8.71 -11.92
CA ALA A 476 5.49 -9.43 -11.88
C ALA A 476 4.36 -8.58 -12.46
N ILE A 477 4.22 -7.31 -12.03
CA ILE A 477 3.18 -6.41 -12.54
C ILE A 477 3.31 -6.19 -14.06
N THR A 478 4.54 -6.01 -14.56
CA THR A 478 4.80 -5.83 -15.99
C THR A 478 4.35 -7.07 -16.80
N ILE A 479 4.62 -8.28 -16.30
CA ILE A 479 4.22 -9.52 -16.98
C ILE A 479 2.70 -9.74 -16.92
N ILE A 480 2.04 -9.39 -15.82
CA ILE A 480 0.58 -9.56 -15.65
C ILE A 480 -0.20 -8.68 -16.64
N ASP A 481 0.27 -7.46 -16.90
CA ASP A 481 -0.45 -6.53 -17.78
C ASP A 481 -0.28 -6.85 -19.28
N VAL A 482 0.76 -7.60 -19.67
CA VAL A 482 1.07 -7.90 -21.09
C VAL A 482 -0.07 -8.68 -21.78
N PRO A 483 -0.59 -9.80 -21.24
CA PRO A 483 -1.69 -10.54 -21.87
C PRO A 483 -2.96 -9.70 -22.05
N ILE A 484 -3.33 -8.89 -21.05
CA ILE A 484 -4.53 -8.05 -21.10
C ILE A 484 -4.39 -6.99 -22.19
N SER A 485 -3.22 -6.36 -22.27
CA SER A 485 -2.93 -5.34 -23.28
C SER A 485 -2.93 -5.92 -24.69
N ILE A 486 -2.37 -7.13 -24.88
CA ILE A 486 -2.39 -7.85 -26.16
C ILE A 486 -3.84 -8.15 -26.59
N ILE A 487 -4.67 -8.69 -25.70
CA ILE A 487 -6.07 -9.02 -26.00
C ILE A 487 -6.84 -7.75 -26.41
N CYS A 488 -6.73 -6.67 -25.63
CA CYS A 488 -7.39 -5.39 -25.96
C CYS A 488 -6.94 -4.82 -27.31
N CYS A 489 -5.62 -4.85 -27.57
CA CYS A 489 -5.05 -4.33 -28.81
C CYS A 489 -5.45 -5.18 -30.03
N ILE A 490 -5.48 -6.52 -29.91
CA ILE A 490 -5.95 -7.41 -30.98
C ILE A 490 -7.41 -7.14 -31.29
N LEU A 491 -8.28 -7.10 -30.27
CA LEU A 491 -9.72 -6.87 -30.46
C LEU A 491 -9.98 -5.54 -31.15
N PHE A 492 -9.34 -4.46 -30.70
CA PHE A 492 -9.43 -3.14 -31.33
C PHE A 492 -8.92 -3.15 -32.77
N SER A 493 -7.73 -3.73 -33.00
CA SER A 493 -7.07 -3.75 -34.31
C SER A 493 -7.87 -4.55 -35.34
N VAL A 494 -8.42 -5.71 -34.95
CA VAL A 494 -9.25 -6.54 -35.84
C VAL A 494 -10.49 -5.76 -36.28
N ILE A 495 -11.23 -5.16 -35.35
CA ILE A 495 -12.45 -4.41 -35.67
C ILE A 495 -12.15 -3.28 -36.66
N ILE A 496 -11.15 -2.44 -36.34
CA ILE A 496 -10.90 -1.22 -37.12
C ILE A 496 -10.28 -1.52 -38.49
N TYR A 497 -9.42 -2.54 -38.59
CA TYR A 497 -8.74 -2.91 -39.83
C TYR A 497 -9.73 -3.42 -40.88
N PHE A 498 -10.69 -4.25 -40.47
CA PHE A 498 -11.74 -4.74 -41.37
C PHE A 498 -12.76 -3.66 -41.73
N MET A 499 -13.25 -2.87 -40.76
CA MET A 499 -14.26 -1.84 -41.02
C MET A 499 -13.76 -0.71 -41.93
N SER A 500 -12.51 -0.28 -41.75
CA SER A 500 -11.90 0.74 -42.61
C SER A 500 -11.40 0.21 -43.95
N SER A 501 -11.50 -1.10 -44.20
CA SER A 501 -11.05 -1.77 -45.43
C SER A 501 -9.57 -1.52 -45.75
N GLN A 502 -8.71 -1.71 -44.74
CA GLN A 502 -7.26 -1.71 -44.92
C GLN A 502 -6.80 -2.90 -45.79
N PRO A 503 -5.60 -2.85 -46.40
CA PRO A 503 -5.14 -3.92 -47.29
C PRO A 503 -5.10 -5.28 -46.59
N LEU A 504 -5.76 -6.30 -47.13
CA LEU A 504 -5.92 -7.63 -46.51
C LEU A 504 -4.63 -8.49 -46.51
N GLU A 505 -3.47 -7.88 -46.72
CA GLU A 505 -2.17 -8.57 -46.64
C GLU A 505 -1.80 -8.87 -45.20
N VAL A 506 -1.52 -10.15 -44.91
CA VAL A 506 -1.18 -10.64 -43.57
C VAL A 506 0.07 -9.92 -43.01
N SER A 507 1.06 -9.67 -43.87
CA SER A 507 2.29 -8.93 -43.50
C SER A 507 1.97 -7.53 -42.99
N ARG A 508 1.13 -6.76 -43.69
CA ARG A 508 0.74 -5.39 -43.33
C ARG A 508 -0.09 -5.34 -42.05
N PHE A 509 -0.97 -6.33 -41.84
CA PHE A 509 -1.70 -6.45 -40.58
C PHE A 509 -0.76 -6.64 -39.39
N PHE A 510 0.22 -7.55 -39.49
CA PHE A 510 1.20 -7.75 -38.41
C PHE A 510 2.12 -6.55 -38.18
N MET A 511 2.48 -5.82 -39.24
CA MET A 511 3.21 -4.56 -39.12
C MET A 511 2.40 -3.52 -38.32
N PHE A 512 1.14 -3.30 -38.71
CA PHE A 512 0.22 -2.40 -38.01
C PHE A 512 0.03 -2.82 -36.54
N PHE A 513 -0.23 -4.10 -36.30
CA PHE A 513 -0.44 -4.64 -34.96
C PHE A 513 0.79 -4.49 -34.06
N THR A 514 1.99 -4.72 -34.59
CA THR A 514 3.26 -4.57 -33.85
C THR A 514 3.48 -3.13 -33.40
N ILE A 515 3.22 -2.15 -34.27
CA ILE A 515 3.30 -0.73 -33.92
C ILE A 515 2.27 -0.37 -32.85
N SER A 516 1.01 -0.79 -33.00
CA SER A 516 -0.05 -0.58 -32.00
C SER A 516 0.34 -1.12 -30.62
N LEU A 517 0.92 -2.31 -30.58
CA LEU A 517 1.36 -2.97 -29.36
C LEU A 517 2.55 -2.26 -28.71
N LEU A 518 3.55 -1.82 -29.50
CA LEU A 518 4.68 -1.05 -28.99
C LEU A 518 4.22 0.30 -28.39
N VAL A 519 3.34 1.02 -29.08
CA VAL A 519 2.78 2.30 -28.60
C VAL A 519 2.02 2.08 -27.27
N THR A 520 1.21 1.02 -27.19
CA THR A 520 0.48 0.66 -25.97
C THR A 520 1.44 0.40 -24.80
N PHE A 521 2.53 -0.35 -25.02
CA PHE A 521 3.50 -0.65 -23.97
C PHE A 521 4.33 0.56 -23.53
N ILE A 522 4.66 1.48 -24.45
CA ILE A 522 5.33 2.74 -24.13
C ILE A 522 4.38 3.62 -23.30
N ALA A 523 3.11 3.75 -23.71
CA ALA A 523 2.10 4.52 -23.00
C ALA A 523 1.81 3.97 -21.60
N GLN A 524 1.85 2.64 -21.43
CA GLN A 524 1.81 2.03 -20.10
C GLN A 524 3.06 2.39 -19.28
N GLY A 525 4.25 2.36 -19.89
CA GLY A 525 5.52 2.75 -19.25
C GLY A 525 5.52 4.20 -18.77
N THR A 526 5.03 5.14 -19.59
CA THR A 526 4.87 6.55 -19.21
C THR A 526 3.82 6.72 -18.12
N GLY A 527 2.71 5.96 -18.18
CA GLY A 527 1.70 5.93 -17.12
C GLY A 527 2.27 5.45 -15.77
N LEU A 528 3.08 4.38 -15.77
CA LEU A 528 3.77 3.89 -14.56
C LEU A 528 4.74 4.94 -14.01
N MET A 529 5.44 5.65 -14.89
CA MET A 529 6.38 6.71 -14.51
C MET A 529 5.67 7.85 -13.78
N ILE A 530 4.56 8.33 -14.33
CA ILE A 530 3.74 9.41 -13.75
C ILE A 530 3.09 8.93 -12.45
N GLY A 531 2.51 7.72 -12.44
CA GLY A 531 1.88 7.14 -11.25
C GLY A 531 2.85 6.83 -10.11
N ALA A 532 4.14 6.57 -10.40
CA ALA A 532 5.16 6.39 -9.36
C ALA A 532 5.56 7.73 -8.71
N ALA A 533 5.60 8.80 -9.48
CA ALA A 533 6.07 10.10 -9.02
C ALA A 533 4.97 10.90 -8.29
N LEU A 534 3.74 10.88 -8.84
CA LEU A 534 2.65 11.77 -8.48
C LEU A 534 1.46 11.03 -7.85
N ASN A 535 0.68 11.75 -7.05
CA ASN A 535 -0.62 11.27 -6.56
C ASN A 535 -1.64 11.25 -7.70
N ILE A 536 -2.72 10.49 -7.54
CA ILE A 536 -3.75 10.25 -8.58
C ILE A 536 -4.25 11.57 -9.20
N VAL A 537 -4.63 12.56 -8.39
CA VAL A 537 -5.17 13.86 -8.86
C VAL A 537 -4.15 14.63 -9.70
N ASN A 538 -2.89 14.69 -9.26
CA ASN A 538 -1.85 15.40 -9.99
C ASN A 538 -1.45 14.62 -11.25
N GLY A 539 -1.44 13.30 -11.17
CA GLY A 539 -1.14 12.42 -12.29
C GLY A 539 -2.17 12.53 -13.42
N THR A 540 -3.46 12.57 -13.10
CA THR A 540 -4.53 12.71 -14.11
C THR A 540 -4.51 14.06 -14.81
N PHE A 541 -3.98 15.11 -14.17
CA PHE A 541 -3.73 16.40 -14.83
C PHE A 541 -2.47 16.38 -15.69
N VAL A 542 -1.36 15.87 -15.15
CA VAL A 542 -0.05 15.87 -15.82
C VAL A 542 -0.01 14.94 -17.04
N GLY A 543 -0.72 13.81 -17.01
CA GLY A 543 -0.76 12.85 -18.12
C GLY A 543 -1.17 13.49 -19.46
N PRO A 544 -2.39 14.04 -19.58
CA PRO A 544 -2.84 14.75 -20.78
C PRO A 544 -2.00 15.98 -21.13
N ALA A 545 -1.55 16.73 -20.11
CA ALA A 545 -0.72 17.91 -20.33
C ALA A 545 0.63 17.56 -20.99
N LEU A 546 1.21 16.40 -20.68
CA LEU A 546 2.44 15.90 -21.31
C LEU A 546 2.18 15.29 -22.69
N SER A 547 1.00 14.71 -22.93
CA SER A 547 0.71 14.05 -24.21
C SER A 547 0.36 15.03 -25.34
N VAL A 548 -0.22 16.20 -25.05
CA VAL A 548 -0.54 17.22 -26.07
C VAL A 548 0.71 17.69 -26.84
N PRO A 549 1.83 18.08 -26.19
CA PRO A 549 3.07 18.39 -26.90
C PRO A 549 3.61 17.22 -27.72
N LEU A 550 3.54 15.99 -27.20
CA LEU A 550 3.98 14.79 -27.94
C LEU A 550 3.16 14.58 -29.21
N MET A 551 1.85 14.85 -29.16
CA MET A 551 0.96 14.80 -30.33
C MET A 551 1.33 15.87 -31.37
N MET A 552 1.59 17.09 -30.92
CA MET A 552 2.01 18.18 -31.82
C MET A 552 3.31 17.83 -32.55
N PHE A 553 4.31 17.30 -31.82
CA PHE A 553 5.58 16.86 -32.41
C PHE A 553 5.50 15.59 -33.27
N ALA A 554 4.37 14.87 -33.24
CA ALA A 554 4.10 13.74 -34.12
C ALA A 554 3.57 14.16 -35.50
N GLY A 555 3.28 15.45 -35.71
CA GLY A 555 2.71 15.96 -36.96
C GLY A 555 1.22 16.31 -36.90
N PHE A 556 0.64 16.42 -35.69
CA PHE A 556 -0.73 16.88 -35.50
C PHE A 556 -0.82 18.40 -35.51
N GLY A 557 -1.64 18.95 -36.40
CA GLY A 557 -1.85 20.40 -36.57
C GLY A 557 -0.73 21.13 -37.33
N VAL A 558 0.53 20.68 -37.20
CA VAL A 558 1.69 21.26 -37.90
C VAL A 558 2.48 20.15 -38.61
N SER A 559 2.80 20.36 -39.89
CA SER A 559 3.61 19.42 -40.66
C SER A 559 5.06 19.39 -40.14
N LEU A 560 5.73 18.24 -40.21
CA LEU A 560 7.13 18.10 -39.76
C LEU A 560 8.10 18.97 -40.57
N ARG A 561 7.72 19.39 -41.79
CA ARG A 561 8.53 20.26 -42.65
C ARG A 561 8.53 21.70 -42.18
N ASP A 562 7.38 22.16 -41.68
CA ASP A 562 7.17 23.55 -41.26
C ASP A 562 7.68 23.82 -39.85
N LEU A 563 8.19 22.79 -39.16
CA LEU A 563 8.71 22.90 -37.81
C LEU A 563 10.04 23.70 -37.81
N PRO A 564 10.15 24.78 -37.02
CA PRO A 564 11.37 25.57 -36.97
C PRO A 564 12.53 24.77 -36.38
N ASN A 565 13.76 25.04 -36.84
CA ASN A 565 14.94 24.23 -36.50
C ASN A 565 15.18 24.05 -34.99
N TYR A 566 14.83 25.04 -34.16
CA TYR A 566 14.99 24.97 -32.70
C TYR A 566 13.99 24.03 -32.00
N LEU A 567 12.88 23.65 -32.63
CA LEU A 567 11.90 22.70 -32.09
C LEU A 567 12.02 21.29 -32.67
N LYS A 568 12.85 21.08 -33.70
CA LYS A 568 12.98 19.79 -34.38
C LYS A 568 13.39 18.64 -33.45
N TRP A 569 14.16 18.91 -32.40
CA TRP A 569 14.56 17.91 -31.41
C TRP A 569 13.34 17.23 -30.74
N GLY A 570 12.23 17.95 -30.54
CA GLY A 570 11.01 17.41 -29.92
C GLY A 570 10.36 16.30 -30.75
N SER A 571 10.51 16.35 -32.07
CA SER A 571 10.03 15.30 -32.98
C SER A 571 10.77 13.97 -32.76
N TYR A 572 12.07 14.01 -32.45
CA TYR A 572 12.86 12.79 -32.17
C TYR A 572 12.55 12.16 -30.81
N VAL A 573 12.01 12.94 -29.87
CA VAL A 573 11.60 12.46 -28.53
C VAL A 573 10.20 11.86 -28.56
N SER A 574 9.34 12.32 -29.47
CA SER A 574 7.95 11.85 -29.56
C SER A 574 7.88 10.44 -30.14
N TYR A 575 7.55 9.45 -29.30
CA TYR A 575 7.24 8.09 -29.75
C TYR A 575 5.99 8.03 -30.63
N LEU A 576 5.10 9.02 -30.54
CA LEU A 576 3.93 9.12 -31.40
C LEU A 576 4.33 9.43 -32.85
N ARG A 577 5.44 10.13 -33.08
CA ARG A 577 5.97 10.36 -34.43
C ARG A 577 6.31 9.04 -35.10
N TYR A 578 7.16 8.23 -34.47
CA TYR A 578 7.57 6.92 -34.97
C TYR A 578 6.37 5.94 -35.05
N GLY A 579 5.40 6.07 -34.16
CA GLY A 579 4.14 5.30 -34.24
C GLY A 579 3.32 5.66 -35.49
N LEU A 580 3.19 6.94 -35.81
CA LEU A 580 2.49 7.40 -37.00
C LEU A 580 3.24 7.05 -38.29
N GLU A 581 4.56 7.29 -38.33
CA GLU A 581 5.46 6.88 -39.42
C GLU A 581 5.36 5.37 -39.67
N GLY A 582 5.34 4.56 -38.60
CA GLY A 582 5.16 3.11 -38.67
C GLY A 582 3.79 2.68 -39.22
N TYR A 583 2.70 3.32 -38.80
CA TYR A 583 1.36 3.04 -39.36
C TYR A 583 1.24 3.41 -40.84
N VAL A 584 1.73 4.59 -41.21
CA VAL A 584 1.72 5.06 -42.59
C VAL A 584 2.58 4.17 -43.47
N SER A 585 3.77 3.74 -42.99
CA SER A 585 4.64 2.82 -43.71
C SER A 585 4.01 1.43 -43.87
N ALA A 586 3.33 0.91 -42.85
CA ALA A 586 2.63 -0.39 -42.93
C ALA A 586 1.49 -0.38 -43.98
N ILE A 587 0.74 0.72 -44.06
CA ILE A 587 -0.46 0.81 -44.89
C ILE A 587 -0.19 1.33 -46.29
N TYR A 588 0.72 2.29 -46.47
CA TYR A 588 1.00 2.96 -47.75
C TYR A 588 2.41 2.68 -48.29
N GLY A 589 3.34 2.21 -47.46
CA GLY A 589 4.69 1.81 -47.88
C GLY A 589 4.74 0.43 -48.53
N MET A 590 5.96 -0.09 -48.69
CA MET A 590 6.25 -1.41 -49.30
C MET A 590 5.56 -1.60 -50.65
N ASP A 591 5.77 -0.65 -51.57
CA ASP A 591 5.27 -0.66 -52.96
C ASP A 591 3.79 -1.07 -53.10
N ARG A 592 2.91 -0.43 -52.32
CA ARG A 592 1.46 -0.69 -52.42
C ARG A 592 0.94 -0.37 -53.82
N ALA A 593 0.11 -1.28 -54.34
CA ALA A 593 -0.58 -1.12 -55.61
C ALA A 593 -1.44 0.16 -55.64
N THR A 594 -1.70 0.68 -56.84
CA THR A 594 -2.46 1.92 -57.03
C THR A 594 -3.86 1.82 -56.45
N LEU A 595 -4.30 2.88 -55.77
CA LEU A 595 -5.61 2.93 -55.13
C LEU A 595 -6.71 3.24 -56.15
N PRO A 596 -7.84 2.51 -56.14
CA PRO A 596 -9.02 2.90 -56.90
C PRO A 596 -9.61 4.19 -56.32
N CYS A 597 -10.00 5.15 -57.17
CA CYS A 597 -10.66 6.38 -56.73
C CYS A 597 -12.16 6.26 -57.05
N ARG A 598 -12.97 5.87 -56.06
CA ARG A 598 -14.41 5.62 -56.23
C ARG A 598 -15.24 6.91 -56.07
N GLY A 599 -14.67 7.91 -55.41
CA GLY A 599 -15.37 9.10 -54.92
C GLY A 599 -15.91 10.10 -55.94
N ASN A 600 -15.59 10.03 -57.24
CA ASN A 600 -16.24 10.87 -58.27
C ASN A 600 -16.00 10.28 -59.67
N LYS A 601 -17.03 9.71 -60.30
CA LYS A 601 -17.00 9.31 -61.72
C LYS A 601 -16.79 10.50 -62.68
N GLU A 602 -16.84 11.74 -62.18
CA GLU A 602 -16.73 12.99 -62.96
C GLU A 602 -15.37 13.71 -62.84
N THR A 603 -14.46 13.28 -61.95
CA THR A 603 -13.12 13.88 -61.87
C THR A 603 -12.10 12.95 -62.52
N THR A 604 -11.57 13.33 -63.69
CA THR A 604 -10.49 12.64 -64.41
C THR A 604 -9.16 12.57 -63.65
N TYR A 605 -9.04 13.31 -62.53
CA TYR A 605 -7.82 13.45 -61.76
C TYR A 605 -7.99 13.00 -60.31
N CYS A 606 -7.11 12.08 -59.87
CA CYS A 606 -7.02 11.62 -58.48
C CYS A 606 -5.59 11.80 -57.99
N HIS A 607 -5.37 12.79 -57.10
CA HIS A 607 -4.04 13.22 -56.66
C HIS A 607 -3.26 12.10 -55.93
N TYR A 608 -3.94 11.34 -55.06
CA TYR A 608 -3.33 10.29 -54.24
C TYR A 608 -3.54 8.87 -54.79
N ARG A 609 -3.75 8.74 -56.10
CA ARG A 609 -3.82 7.43 -56.77
C ARG A 609 -2.55 6.59 -56.54
N TYR A 610 -1.40 7.25 -56.50
CA TYR A 610 -0.10 6.64 -56.20
C TYR A 610 0.28 6.91 -54.74
N PRO A 611 0.38 5.87 -53.89
CA PRO A 611 0.79 6.02 -52.48
C PRO A 611 2.12 6.76 -52.29
N ASN A 612 3.07 6.60 -53.21
CA ASN A 612 4.36 7.31 -53.19
C ASN A 612 4.21 8.83 -53.21
N LYS A 613 3.19 9.35 -53.90
CA LYS A 613 2.91 10.80 -53.93
C LYS A 613 2.47 11.29 -52.55
N PHE A 614 1.58 10.55 -51.90
CA PHE A 614 1.13 10.84 -50.53
C PHE A 614 2.28 10.81 -49.52
N LEU A 615 3.12 9.76 -49.56
CA LEU A 615 4.30 9.65 -48.69
C LEU A 615 5.25 10.85 -48.88
N SER A 616 5.44 11.29 -50.13
CA SER A 616 6.26 12.46 -50.45
C SER A 616 5.68 13.77 -49.92
N ASP A 617 4.36 13.90 -49.83
CA ASP A 617 3.71 15.14 -49.35
C ASP A 617 3.75 15.24 -47.81
N ILE A 618 3.59 14.11 -47.10
CA ILE A 618 3.71 14.05 -45.62
C ILE A 618 5.18 14.03 -45.16
N ALA A 619 6.14 14.00 -46.08
CA ALA A 619 7.58 13.97 -45.79
C ALA A 619 8.06 12.70 -45.10
N MET A 620 7.34 11.59 -45.26
CA MET A 620 7.70 10.29 -44.70
C MET A 620 8.33 9.42 -45.78
N ARG A 621 9.44 8.73 -45.47
CA ARG A 621 10.06 7.77 -46.39
C ARG A 621 9.47 6.39 -46.09
N GLY A 622 8.84 5.75 -47.08
CA GLY A 622 8.12 4.47 -46.92
C GLY A 622 8.98 3.27 -46.48
N ASP A 623 10.31 3.38 -46.52
CA ASP A 623 11.25 2.27 -46.26
C ASP A 623 11.84 2.30 -44.84
N GLN A 624 11.31 3.13 -43.94
CA GLN A 624 11.89 3.33 -42.60
C GLN A 624 11.23 2.50 -41.48
N PHE A 625 10.29 1.62 -41.82
CA PHE A 625 9.52 0.83 -40.85
C PHE A 625 10.37 0.13 -39.77
N TRP A 626 11.49 -0.48 -40.16
CA TRP A 626 12.39 -1.16 -39.22
C TRP A 626 13.11 -0.18 -38.28
N ASN A 627 13.45 1.02 -38.76
CA ASN A 627 14.03 2.06 -37.92
C ASN A 627 13.03 2.55 -36.88
N ASP A 628 11.74 2.65 -37.25
CA ASP A 628 10.67 3.03 -36.33
C ASP A 628 10.48 1.98 -35.23
N ILE A 629 10.49 0.68 -35.59
CA ILE A 629 10.46 -0.41 -34.59
C ILE A 629 11.64 -0.33 -33.62
N ILE A 630 12.85 -0.11 -34.14
CA ILE A 630 14.05 0.00 -33.30
C ILE A 630 13.93 1.21 -32.37
N ALA A 631 13.52 2.37 -32.89
CA ALA A 631 13.32 3.58 -32.10
C ALA A 631 12.26 3.38 -31.00
N LEU A 632 11.10 2.84 -31.34
CA LEU A 632 10.04 2.52 -30.38
C LEU A 632 10.50 1.52 -29.31
N SER A 633 11.26 0.50 -29.69
CA SER A 633 11.81 -0.50 -28.76
C SER A 633 12.82 0.10 -27.79
N ILE A 634 13.68 1.01 -28.26
CA ILE A 634 14.62 1.76 -27.41
C ILE A 634 13.85 2.66 -26.45
N ILE A 635 12.84 3.41 -26.93
CA ILE A 635 12.01 4.27 -26.08
C ILE A 635 11.26 3.44 -25.03
N LEU A 636 10.77 2.25 -25.39
CA LEU A 636 10.13 1.33 -24.46
C LEU A 636 11.09 0.90 -23.33
N LEU A 637 12.32 0.51 -23.67
CA LEU A 637 13.32 0.16 -22.66
C LEU A 637 13.65 1.34 -21.75
N ILE A 638 13.87 2.53 -22.32
CA ILE A 638 14.18 3.74 -21.55
C ILE A 638 13.03 4.08 -20.59
N THR A 639 11.79 4.13 -21.09
CA THR A 639 10.61 4.46 -20.27
C THR A 639 10.40 3.45 -19.14
N ARG A 640 10.58 2.15 -19.39
CA ARG A 640 10.49 1.11 -18.35
C ARG A 640 11.62 1.21 -17.32
N CYS A 641 12.86 1.40 -17.75
CA CYS A 641 13.98 1.62 -16.85
C CYS A 641 13.77 2.86 -15.97
N CYS A 642 13.36 3.98 -16.56
CA CYS A 642 13.03 5.22 -15.85
C CYS A 642 11.92 5.02 -14.81
N ALA A 643 10.84 4.31 -15.17
CA ALA A 643 9.76 3.99 -14.23
C ALA A 643 10.27 3.17 -13.02
N TYR A 644 11.14 2.19 -13.24
CA TYR A 644 11.76 1.41 -12.15
C TYR A 644 12.63 2.28 -11.24
N PHE A 645 13.48 3.15 -11.81
CA PHE A 645 14.35 4.02 -11.02
C PHE A 645 13.55 5.06 -10.24
N LEU A 646 12.49 5.62 -10.80
CA LEU A 646 11.60 6.55 -10.11
C LEU A 646 10.83 5.88 -8.97
N LEU A 647 10.35 4.65 -9.18
CA LEU A 647 9.73 3.85 -8.12
C LEU A 647 10.72 3.58 -6.98
N LYS A 648 11.97 3.19 -7.31
CA LYS A 648 13.03 2.98 -6.32
C LYS A 648 13.34 4.27 -5.56
N TRP A 649 13.47 5.40 -6.26
CA TRP A 649 13.70 6.70 -5.66
C TRP A 649 12.56 7.10 -4.73
N LYS A 650 11.31 6.91 -5.15
CA LYS A 650 10.12 7.20 -4.33
C LYS A 650 10.13 6.41 -3.02
N ILE A 651 10.39 5.10 -3.06
CA ILE A 651 10.46 4.26 -1.86
C ILE A 651 11.58 4.70 -0.92
N VAL A 652 12.74 5.10 -1.47
CA VAL A 652 13.84 5.63 -0.66
C VAL A 652 13.49 6.99 -0.06
N SER A 653 12.78 7.85 -0.80
CA SER A 653 12.36 9.18 -0.31
C SER A 653 11.31 9.13 0.80
N LEU A 654 10.57 8.03 0.91
CA LEU A 654 9.62 7.80 2.00
C LEU A 654 10.31 7.35 3.30
N ARG A 655 11.60 6.97 3.24
CA ARG A 655 12.44 6.63 4.40
C ARG A 655 13.24 7.84 4.84
#